data_AF-A0A9X7GQ93-F1
#
_entry.id   AF-A0A9X7GQ93-F1
#
_cell.length_a   1.000
_cell.length_b   1.000
_cell.length_c   1.000
_cell.angle_alpha   90.00
_cell.angle_beta   90.00
_cell.angle_gamma   90.00
#
_symmetry.space_group_name_H-M   'P 1'
#
loop_
_entity.id
_entity.type
_entity.pdbx_description
1 polymer ?
#
loop_
_entity_poly.entity_id
_entity_poly.type
_entity_poly.pdbx_seq_one_letter_code
_entity_poly.pdbx_strand_id
1 'polypeptide(L)'
;MQLNKMGKCIATSVLFSQLITYSGVSYAEKNQSNSKTKQERTMKQEAPSPQGLMGYYYQDQNFQQLALMGHRQATDLKVPKSEVKDLLSGNQQQIQSARWVGHIKPSKTGEYLFSTSSDQQVRIELDGNSILNQSSMAETIHLEKDKQYKIRIEYVPQQTETKDTLLDLELNWSISGGKIEPIPEKVFQLPDFSRKQDKEKIIPETSLFQEQGKMKNMKSLVTDDSRDTDDDAIPDQWEIDGYTIQRKVAVKWADSMKDQGYKKYVSNPYNSHTVRDPYTDWEKAAGHMDSAIKQEARNPLVAAYPSVGVHMEKLIVSNNQNVSSQEGKSISSTTSASSTSQNMAGVDVSAGYSLLGGFNAQVTGHYSHTWSSTSGVEDSSSKNWSTDLGINTGQAAYLNANVRYYNTGTAPIYNVKPTTNFVLKGDSIVTVKAKENQVGNVLQAGSTYPDKQHAPIALNTLDDFGSQLISINYNQMKQLESGEKLNLQTTQASGLYGVIKANGGLSVDPSQEWDPVKAQIENASASIIMDTGEETLERRVAAKDYRDPEDLTPETTLGEAIAMAFDTTEKDGELYYKDTPLRESVTGIVFDQKTAEEVKAQLDKMPDQNKKLYNVKIKRGMNIMIQKPVWFDHFDSNDHANWLEDFTIAQGQGIKGDAGRFKGKTFVNLNEYGGLKPNTAYLFSVYAQSSTPAKLQAFYYYEDSGSYRFPQYGPETNLNALQGYQRIQMKFTTDDKGKVSEYQRLGLKTLEGSDILIDDAMLLELRPAVNQDVFDTAKIVMNQNGNIFYYIPTDFMEDTTIELFMNGHRKGSQTMRKGPGGSGEWYPTAFGITYTDTLNPSNKFEMKVNGKTIVSFNGALK
;
A
#
# COMPACT_ATOMS: atom_id res chain seq x y z
N MET A 1 8.96 -61.40 29.46
CA MET A 1 7.99 -62.03 30.38
C MET A 1 6.72 -61.19 30.35
N GLN A 2 5.62 -61.81 29.87
CA GLN A 2 4.18 -61.47 29.85
C GLN A 2 3.74 -59.99 30.06
N LEU A 3 3.09 -59.31 29.09
CA LEU A 3 1.69 -59.39 28.64
C LEU A 3 0.60 -59.15 29.73
N ASN A 4 -0.05 -57.98 29.60
CA ASN A 4 -1.46 -57.63 29.82
C ASN A 4 -2.29 -58.34 30.92
N LYS A 5 -3.03 -57.53 31.70
CA LYS A 5 -4.49 -57.74 31.87
C LYS A 5 -5.25 -56.51 32.42
N MET A 6 -6.31 -56.20 31.67
CA MET A 6 -7.45 -55.32 31.94
C MET A 6 -8.30 -55.73 33.16
N GLY A 7 -9.02 -54.73 33.71
CA GLY A 7 -10.33 -54.88 34.40
C GLY A 7 -10.72 -53.62 35.18
N LYS A 8 -11.58 -52.73 34.61
CA LYS A 8 -13.01 -52.46 34.97
C LYS A 8 -13.22 -51.99 36.45
N CYS A 9 -13.96 -50.94 36.82
CA CYS A 9 -15.12 -50.24 36.25
C CYS A 9 -15.46 -48.95 37.05
N ILE A 10 -15.89 -47.90 36.32
CA ILE A 10 -17.08 -47.01 36.50
C ILE A 10 -17.18 -45.96 37.65
N ALA A 11 -17.64 -44.77 37.22
CA ALA A 11 -18.28 -43.61 37.92
C ALA A 11 -17.34 -42.41 38.23
N THR A 12 -17.53 -41.15 37.82
CA THR A 12 -18.55 -40.40 37.05
C THR A 12 -17.96 -39.01 36.71
N SER A 13 -18.02 -38.60 35.42
CA SER A 13 -18.35 -37.29 34.79
C SER A 13 -18.26 -35.99 35.64
N VAL A 14 -17.80 -34.79 35.21
CA VAL A 14 -17.87 -34.02 33.94
C VAL A 14 -16.88 -32.84 33.99
N LEU A 15 -16.12 -32.55 32.93
CA LEU A 15 -16.03 -31.21 32.29
C LEU A 15 -15.24 -31.29 30.97
N PHE A 16 -16.01 -31.34 29.89
CA PHE A 16 -15.58 -31.16 28.51
C PHE A 16 -15.49 -29.66 28.19
N SER A 17 -14.33 -29.20 27.73
CA SER A 17 -14.20 -28.20 26.65
C SER A 17 -12.76 -28.21 26.14
N GLN A 18 -12.53 -29.00 25.09
CA GLN A 18 -11.33 -29.00 24.23
C GLN A 18 -11.49 -27.88 23.18
N LEU A 19 -10.50 -27.00 23.03
CA LEU A 19 -9.46 -26.99 21.98
C LEU A 19 -10.01 -26.82 20.54
N ILE A 20 -9.82 -25.63 19.99
CA ILE A 20 -9.51 -25.43 18.57
C ILE A 20 -8.14 -24.77 18.53
N THR A 21 -7.12 -25.59 18.36
CA THR A 21 -5.73 -25.18 18.13
C THR A 21 -5.50 -25.10 16.63
N TYR A 22 -5.05 -23.94 16.14
CA TYR A 22 -4.52 -23.79 14.79
C TYR A 22 -3.31 -24.71 14.58
N SER A 23 -3.45 -25.64 13.64
CA SER A 23 -2.37 -26.51 13.17
C SER A 23 -1.50 -25.75 12.16
N GLY A 24 -0.43 -25.13 12.66
CA GLY A 24 0.73 -24.72 11.88
C GLY A 24 1.96 -25.50 12.35
N VAL A 25 1.95 -26.82 12.15
CA VAL A 25 3.14 -27.67 12.36
C VAL A 25 3.53 -28.24 11.00
N SER A 26 4.54 -27.63 10.39
CA SER A 26 5.23 -28.22 9.25
C SER A 26 5.90 -29.51 9.73
N TYR A 27 5.52 -30.64 9.13
CA TYR A 27 6.15 -31.92 9.34
C TYR A 27 7.58 -31.89 8.80
N ALA A 28 8.56 -31.94 9.70
CA ALA A 28 9.93 -32.30 9.35
C ALA A 28 9.99 -33.81 9.07
N GLU A 29 9.88 -34.19 7.80
CA GLU A 29 10.14 -35.57 7.38
C GLU A 29 11.65 -35.79 7.21
N LYS A 30 12.17 -36.69 8.03
CA LYS A 30 13.58 -37.06 8.11
C LYS A 30 13.90 -38.06 7.00
N ASN A 31 14.34 -37.58 5.83
CA ASN A 31 14.92 -38.43 4.79
C ASN A 31 16.40 -38.12 4.56
N GLN A 32 17.16 -39.20 4.37
CA GLN A 32 18.60 -39.33 4.47
C GLN A 32 19.39 -38.45 3.50
N SER A 33 20.52 -37.99 4.01
CA SER A 33 21.60 -37.31 3.28
C SER A 33 22.04 -38.08 2.04
N ASN A 34 21.97 -37.44 0.87
CA ASN A 34 22.90 -37.70 -0.23
C ASN A 34 23.51 -36.37 -0.66
N SER A 35 24.79 -36.21 -0.32
CA SER A 35 25.60 -35.05 -0.61
C SER A 35 25.87 -34.91 -2.11
N LYS A 36 25.39 -33.84 -2.72
CA LYS A 36 26.08 -33.18 -3.85
C LYS A 36 26.02 -31.68 -3.66
N THR A 37 27.09 -31.17 -3.04
CA THR A 37 27.38 -29.77 -2.78
C THR A 37 27.46 -29.00 -4.10
N LYS A 38 26.52 -28.08 -4.35
CA LYS A 38 26.81 -26.84 -5.08
C LYS A 38 26.96 -25.77 -4.01
N GLN A 39 28.19 -25.31 -3.81
CA GLN A 39 28.50 -24.18 -2.94
C GLN A 39 27.83 -22.92 -3.50
N GLU A 40 26.71 -22.52 -2.93
CA GLU A 40 26.29 -21.12 -2.97
C GLU A 40 27.28 -20.31 -2.13
N ARG A 41 28.06 -19.46 -2.78
CA ARG A 41 28.87 -18.45 -2.12
C ARG A 41 27.93 -17.42 -1.53
N THR A 42 27.61 -17.54 -0.25
CA THR A 42 27.05 -16.44 0.54
C THR A 42 28.14 -15.37 0.67
N MET A 43 28.15 -14.38 -0.22
CA MET A 43 28.88 -13.14 0.03
C MET A 43 28.16 -12.41 1.17
N LYS A 44 28.81 -12.34 2.33
CA LYS A 44 28.43 -11.37 3.36
C LYS A 44 28.47 -9.99 2.74
N GLN A 45 27.31 -9.37 2.60
CA GLN A 45 27.18 -7.99 2.17
C GLN A 45 27.62 -7.10 3.34
N GLU A 46 28.87 -6.63 3.28
CA GLU A 46 29.37 -5.60 4.19
C GLU A 46 28.57 -4.30 3.98
N ALA A 47 28.35 -3.54 5.06
CA ALA A 47 27.64 -2.27 5.02
C ALA A 47 28.31 -1.31 3.99
N PRO A 48 27.53 -0.49 3.26
CA PRO A 48 28.06 0.35 2.19
C PRO A 48 29.03 1.41 2.72
N SER A 49 30.27 1.42 2.24
CA SER A 49 31.22 2.52 2.42
C SER A 49 30.99 3.60 1.34
N PRO A 50 30.75 4.88 1.67
CA PRO A 50 30.61 6.02 0.74
C PRO A 50 31.97 6.62 0.35
N GLN A 51 33.05 5.91 0.69
CA GLN A 51 34.39 6.26 0.28
C GLN A 51 34.49 6.11 -1.23
N GLY A 52 35.03 7.12 -1.91
CA GLY A 52 35.19 7.09 -3.36
C GLY A 52 34.83 8.39 -4.05
N LEU A 53 34.86 8.34 -5.38
CA LEU A 53 34.51 9.43 -6.27
C LEU A 53 33.33 9.02 -7.15
N MET A 54 32.62 10.01 -7.68
CA MET A 54 31.62 9.79 -8.72
C MET A 54 32.31 9.85 -10.08
N GLY A 55 32.28 8.75 -10.82
CA GLY A 55 32.92 8.62 -12.14
C GLY A 55 31.90 8.73 -13.28
N TYR A 56 32.27 9.42 -14.35
CA TYR A 56 31.52 9.60 -15.58
C TYR A 56 32.42 9.19 -16.76
N TYR A 57 31.94 8.30 -17.62
CA TYR A 57 32.76 7.72 -18.70
C TYR A 57 32.07 7.96 -20.04
N TYR A 58 32.82 8.49 -21.00
CA TYR A 58 32.27 9.01 -22.24
C TYR A 58 32.82 8.26 -23.46
N GLN A 59 31.99 8.10 -24.48
CA GLN A 59 32.37 7.47 -25.74
C GLN A 59 33.18 8.40 -26.64
N ASP A 60 33.28 9.68 -26.30
CA ASP A 60 34.04 10.70 -27.03
C ASP A 60 35.13 11.33 -26.16
N GLN A 61 36.03 12.10 -26.77
CA GLN A 61 37.14 12.76 -26.07
C GLN A 61 36.78 14.13 -25.48
N ASN A 62 35.58 14.66 -25.77
CA ASN A 62 35.12 15.99 -25.37
C ASN A 62 34.13 15.98 -24.21
N PHE A 63 33.90 14.82 -23.58
CA PHE A 63 33.03 14.65 -22.41
C PHE A 63 31.55 14.96 -22.69
N GLN A 64 31.01 14.54 -23.85
CA GLN A 64 29.63 14.86 -24.27
C GLN A 64 28.72 13.63 -24.37
N GLN A 65 29.26 12.47 -24.76
CA GLN A 65 28.51 11.23 -24.99
C GLN A 65 28.67 10.28 -23.80
N LEU A 66 27.92 10.51 -22.73
CA LEU A 66 28.00 9.70 -21.51
C LEU A 66 27.54 8.26 -21.78
N ALA A 67 28.40 7.28 -21.49
CA ALA A 67 28.09 5.85 -21.60
C ALA A 67 27.62 5.26 -20.27
N LEU A 68 28.32 5.61 -19.19
CA LEU A 68 28.02 5.12 -17.85
C LEU A 68 28.47 6.13 -16.79
N MET A 69 27.82 6.09 -15.64
CA MET A 69 28.20 6.83 -14.44
C MET A 69 28.16 5.90 -13.23
N GLY A 70 28.94 6.17 -12.19
CA GLY A 70 28.84 5.37 -10.97
C GLY A 70 29.84 5.70 -9.89
N HIS A 71 29.54 5.17 -8.70
CA HIS A 71 30.39 5.26 -7.51
C HIS A 71 31.66 4.40 -7.69
N ARG A 72 32.84 4.99 -7.53
CA ARG A 72 34.15 4.32 -7.64
C ARG A 72 34.94 4.42 -6.36
N GLN A 73 35.33 3.28 -5.78
CA GLN A 73 36.25 3.24 -4.65
C GLN A 73 37.66 3.57 -5.15
N ALA A 74 38.21 4.67 -4.66
CA ALA A 74 39.32 5.33 -5.31
C ALA A 74 40.67 4.86 -4.74
N THR A 75 41.27 3.89 -5.43
CA THR A 75 42.73 3.64 -5.52
C THR A 75 43.06 3.15 -6.93
N ASP A 76 42.22 2.26 -7.47
CA ASP A 76 42.13 2.00 -8.90
C ASP A 76 40.84 2.64 -9.44
N LEU A 77 40.95 3.47 -10.48
CA LEU A 77 39.78 3.97 -11.21
C LEU A 77 39.44 3.03 -12.37
N LYS A 78 39.79 1.75 -12.23
CA LYS A 78 39.64 0.74 -13.29
C LYS A 78 38.18 0.35 -13.39
N VAL A 79 37.72 0.17 -14.63
CA VAL A 79 36.40 -0.40 -14.89
C VAL A 79 36.59 -1.67 -15.71
N PRO A 80 36.51 -2.86 -15.08
CA PRO A 80 36.57 -4.12 -15.81
C PRO A 80 35.41 -4.22 -16.80
N LYS A 81 35.68 -4.68 -18.04
CA LYS A 81 34.61 -4.93 -19.03
C LYS A 81 33.57 -5.94 -18.51
N SER A 82 34.00 -6.86 -17.66
CA SER A 82 33.14 -7.86 -17.01
C SER A 82 32.11 -7.28 -16.04
N GLU A 83 32.33 -6.06 -15.53
CA GLU A 83 31.40 -5.39 -14.62
C GLU A 83 30.18 -4.83 -15.35
N VAL A 84 30.38 -4.37 -16.59
CA VAL A 84 29.35 -3.69 -17.40
C VAL A 84 28.90 -4.49 -18.62
N LYS A 85 29.39 -5.72 -18.79
CA LYS A 85 29.11 -6.56 -19.97
C LYS A 85 27.62 -6.76 -20.25
N ASP A 86 26.80 -6.76 -19.19
CA ASP A 86 25.35 -6.98 -19.24
C ASP A 86 24.58 -5.65 -19.32
N LEU A 87 25.28 -4.51 -19.17
CA LEU A 87 24.73 -3.15 -19.18
C LEU A 87 25.07 -2.38 -20.46
N LEU A 88 26.21 -2.66 -21.09
CA LEU A 88 26.70 -1.93 -22.26
C LEU A 88 27.03 -2.90 -23.41
N SER A 89 26.60 -2.57 -24.61
CA SER A 89 27.00 -3.27 -25.84
C SER A 89 28.50 -3.06 -26.15
N GLY A 90 29.10 -3.92 -26.98
CA GLY A 90 30.53 -3.85 -27.31
C GLY A 90 31.01 -2.49 -27.84
N ASN A 91 30.17 -1.77 -28.61
CA ASN A 91 30.48 -0.42 -29.08
C ASN A 91 30.37 0.62 -27.96
N GLN A 92 29.45 0.44 -27.02
CA GLN A 92 29.28 1.32 -25.84
C GLN A 92 30.42 1.17 -24.83
N GLN A 93 31.15 0.05 -24.88
CA GLN A 93 32.33 -0.19 -24.04
C GLN A 93 33.60 0.53 -24.55
N GLN A 94 33.53 1.24 -25.68
CA GLN A 94 34.66 2.04 -26.18
C GLN A 94 34.68 3.42 -25.50
N ILE A 95 35.26 3.48 -24.31
CA ILE A 95 35.41 4.73 -23.54
C ILE A 95 36.65 5.49 -24.04
N GLN A 96 36.46 6.77 -24.37
CA GLN A 96 37.53 7.66 -24.89
C GLN A 96 37.92 8.77 -23.92
N SER A 97 37.09 9.06 -22.92
CA SER A 97 37.44 9.96 -21.83
C SER A 97 36.68 9.61 -20.55
N ALA A 98 37.20 10.05 -19.41
CA ALA A 98 36.54 9.87 -18.12
C ALA A 98 36.79 11.05 -17.19
N ARG A 99 35.81 11.30 -16.32
CA ARG A 99 35.82 12.34 -15.31
C ARG A 99 35.49 11.74 -13.95
N TRP A 100 36.20 12.16 -12.90
CA TRP A 100 35.86 11.85 -11.53
C TRP A 100 35.72 13.12 -10.71
N VAL A 101 34.69 13.17 -9.87
CA VAL A 101 34.37 14.31 -9.00
C VAL A 101 34.06 13.83 -7.59
N GLY A 102 34.36 14.68 -6.61
CA GLY A 102 34.08 14.42 -5.21
C GLY A 102 34.96 15.30 -4.34
N HIS A 103 35.37 14.76 -3.20
CA HIS A 103 36.26 15.43 -2.29
C HIS A 103 37.40 14.52 -1.83
N ILE A 104 38.50 15.15 -1.42
CA ILE A 104 39.59 14.51 -0.71
C ILE A 104 39.70 15.11 0.71
N LYS A 105 39.78 14.24 1.71
CA LYS A 105 39.93 14.56 3.13
C LYS A 105 41.20 13.88 3.67
N PRO A 106 42.34 14.57 3.68
CA PRO A 106 43.61 13.99 4.10
C PRO A 106 43.61 13.59 5.58
N SER A 107 44.25 12.47 5.88
CA SER A 107 44.39 11.97 7.27
C SER A 107 45.59 12.56 8.02
N LYS A 108 46.45 13.33 7.32
CA LYS A 108 47.65 13.97 7.85
C LYS A 108 47.77 15.38 7.26
N THR A 109 48.32 16.30 8.03
CA THR A 109 48.72 17.63 7.52
C THR A 109 50.11 17.51 6.91
N GLY A 110 50.33 18.10 5.73
CA GLY A 110 51.64 18.09 5.11
C GLY A 110 51.66 18.66 3.70
N GLU A 111 52.84 18.56 3.07
CA GLU A 111 53.06 18.93 1.68
C GLU A 111 52.82 17.71 0.79
N TYR A 112 51.83 17.78 -0.10
CA TYR A 112 51.42 16.68 -0.96
C TYR A 112 51.92 16.87 -2.38
N LEU A 113 52.44 15.80 -2.97
CA LEU A 113 52.74 15.73 -4.41
C LEU A 113 51.89 14.62 -5.02
N PHE A 114 50.96 14.97 -5.90
CA PHE A 114 50.08 14.04 -6.60
C PHE A 114 50.74 13.53 -7.88
N SER A 115 50.48 12.27 -8.23
CA SER A 115 50.88 11.69 -9.51
C SER A 115 49.87 10.61 -9.94
N THR A 116 49.91 10.28 -11.23
CA THR A 116 49.04 9.28 -11.84
C THR A 116 49.85 8.29 -12.68
N SER A 117 49.23 7.18 -13.12
CA SER A 117 49.86 6.29 -14.10
C SER A 117 49.96 6.90 -15.51
N SER A 118 49.40 8.10 -15.77
CA SER A 118 49.33 8.73 -17.09
C SER A 118 49.29 10.26 -17.02
N ASP A 119 50.24 10.87 -16.31
CA ASP A 119 50.27 12.33 -16.03
C ASP A 119 50.12 13.21 -17.29
N GLN A 120 50.62 12.75 -18.43
CA GLN A 120 50.58 13.48 -19.70
C GLN A 120 49.18 13.53 -20.32
N GLN A 121 48.25 12.72 -19.83
CA GLN A 121 46.89 12.54 -20.34
C GLN A 121 45.82 12.98 -19.35
N VAL A 122 46.21 13.48 -18.17
CA VAL A 122 45.31 13.83 -17.07
C VAL A 122 45.36 15.33 -16.76
N ARG A 123 44.23 15.89 -16.32
CA ARG A 123 44.15 17.18 -15.64
C ARG A 123 43.47 16.99 -14.28
N ILE A 124 44.04 17.57 -13.22
CA ILE A 124 43.49 17.52 -11.86
C ILE A 124 43.35 18.94 -11.30
N GLU A 125 42.19 19.22 -10.72
CA GLU A 125 41.92 20.43 -9.94
C GLU A 125 41.61 20.08 -8.48
N LEU A 126 42.11 20.92 -7.56
CA LEU A 126 41.74 20.95 -6.14
C LEU A 126 41.22 22.33 -5.77
N ASP A 127 39.98 22.41 -5.27
CA ASP A 127 39.27 23.67 -4.97
C ASP A 127 39.35 24.70 -6.12
N GLY A 128 39.23 24.22 -7.36
CA GLY A 128 39.32 25.04 -8.58
C GLY A 128 40.74 25.44 -9.01
N ASN A 129 41.78 25.04 -8.25
CA ASN A 129 43.17 25.27 -8.62
C ASN A 129 43.72 24.06 -9.36
N SER A 130 44.23 24.26 -10.58
CA SER A 130 44.89 23.19 -11.35
C SER A 130 46.20 22.80 -10.68
N ILE A 131 46.31 21.54 -10.26
CA ILE A 131 47.51 20.98 -9.61
C ILE A 131 48.30 20.04 -10.54
N LEU A 132 47.63 19.49 -11.55
CA LEU A 132 48.22 18.63 -12.57
C LEU A 132 47.59 18.98 -13.91
N ASN A 133 48.40 19.29 -14.91
CA ASN A 133 47.94 19.65 -16.24
C ASN A 133 48.84 19.03 -17.31
N GLN A 134 48.51 17.81 -17.74
CA GLN A 134 49.22 17.06 -18.79
C GLN A 134 50.74 16.99 -18.57
N SER A 135 51.19 17.01 -17.32
CA SER A 135 52.58 16.98 -16.92
C SER A 135 52.68 16.58 -15.46
N SER A 136 53.82 16.01 -15.04
CA SER A 136 54.04 15.67 -13.65
C SER A 136 54.04 16.92 -12.77
N MET A 137 53.44 16.81 -11.58
CA MET A 137 53.34 17.92 -10.64
C MET A 137 54.73 18.43 -10.25
N ALA A 138 54.94 19.76 -10.38
CA ALA A 138 56.24 20.39 -10.17
C ALA A 138 56.43 20.92 -8.73
N GLU A 139 55.36 21.35 -8.09
CA GLU A 139 55.35 21.94 -6.74
C GLU A 139 54.42 21.17 -5.81
N THR A 140 54.71 21.17 -4.51
CA THR A 140 53.82 20.53 -3.52
C THR A 140 52.63 21.43 -3.20
N ILE A 141 51.51 20.82 -2.79
CA ILE A 141 50.36 21.52 -2.23
C ILE A 141 50.21 21.23 -0.74
N HIS A 142 50.02 22.29 0.05
CA HIS A 142 49.75 22.14 1.47
C HIS A 142 48.31 21.67 1.71
N LEU A 143 48.15 20.51 2.33
CA LEU A 143 46.83 20.04 2.78
C LEU A 143 46.79 19.86 4.30
N GLU A 144 45.67 20.24 4.89
CA GLU A 144 45.41 20.15 6.32
C GLU A 144 44.65 18.85 6.62
N LYS A 145 45.04 18.20 7.73
CA LYS A 145 44.34 17.04 8.26
C LYS A 145 42.86 17.35 8.49
N ASP A 146 42.00 16.42 8.09
CA ASP A 146 40.55 16.45 8.27
C ASP A 146 39.82 17.61 7.57
N LYS A 147 40.53 18.44 6.81
CA LYS A 147 39.93 19.45 5.93
C LYS A 147 39.52 18.78 4.62
N GLN A 148 38.33 19.14 4.13
CA GLN A 148 37.76 18.60 2.90
C GLN A 148 38.11 19.55 1.75
N TYR A 149 38.64 19.00 0.67
CA TYR A 149 39.01 19.71 -0.55
C TYR A 149 38.24 19.11 -1.72
N LYS A 150 37.61 19.93 -2.55
CA LYS A 150 36.93 19.47 -3.76
C LYS A 150 37.97 19.00 -4.77
N ILE A 151 37.79 17.79 -5.31
CA ILE A 151 38.68 17.22 -6.33
C ILE A 151 37.92 16.95 -7.62
N ARG A 152 38.55 17.31 -8.73
CA ARG A 152 38.09 16.99 -10.08
C ARG A 152 39.25 16.45 -10.90
N ILE A 153 39.03 15.29 -11.51
CA ILE A 153 40.03 14.60 -12.34
C ILE A 153 39.40 14.36 -13.71
N GLU A 154 40.10 14.74 -14.78
CA GLU A 154 39.71 14.41 -16.16
C GLU A 154 40.85 13.72 -16.87
N TYR A 155 40.52 12.69 -17.65
CA TYR A 155 41.49 11.82 -18.32
C TYR A 155 41.05 11.51 -19.74
N VAL A 156 41.97 11.69 -20.69
CA VAL A 156 41.80 11.33 -22.10
C VAL A 156 42.93 10.36 -22.47
N PRO A 157 42.71 9.03 -22.38
CA PRO A 157 43.74 8.04 -22.69
C PRO A 157 44.23 8.16 -24.13
N GLN A 158 45.53 7.91 -24.35
CA GLN A 158 46.02 7.62 -25.70
C GLN A 158 45.49 6.25 -26.11
N GLN A 159 44.85 6.17 -27.28
CA GLN A 159 44.22 4.95 -27.79
C GLN A 159 45.21 3.78 -27.74
N THR A 160 44.99 2.88 -26.79
CA THR A 160 45.74 1.63 -26.63
C THR A 160 44.72 0.51 -26.47
N GLU A 161 44.99 -0.66 -27.05
CA GLU A 161 44.10 -1.82 -26.92
C GLU A 161 44.10 -2.33 -25.47
N THR A 162 43.24 -1.80 -24.62
CA THR A 162 42.96 -2.41 -23.31
C THR A 162 41.99 -3.58 -23.53
N LYS A 163 42.53 -4.80 -23.48
CA LYS A 163 41.75 -6.02 -23.77
C LYS A 163 40.65 -6.28 -22.72
N ASP A 164 40.91 -5.98 -21.44
CA ASP A 164 40.05 -6.42 -20.32
C ASP A 164 39.39 -5.30 -19.48
N THR A 165 39.86 -4.05 -19.61
CA THR A 165 39.30 -2.87 -18.91
C THR A 165 38.79 -1.83 -19.91
N LEU A 166 37.75 -1.09 -19.54
CA LEU A 166 37.26 0.07 -20.32
C LEU A 166 38.26 1.22 -20.24
N LEU A 167 38.85 1.41 -19.06
CA LEU A 167 39.78 2.47 -18.74
C LEU A 167 40.60 2.07 -17.50
N ASP A 168 41.84 2.54 -17.45
CA ASP A 168 42.79 2.27 -16.37
C ASP A 168 43.54 3.56 -15.99
N LEU A 169 43.37 4.00 -14.74
CA LEU A 169 44.09 5.13 -14.17
C LEU A 169 44.34 4.86 -12.67
N GLU A 170 45.60 5.01 -12.24
CA GLU A 170 46.01 4.87 -10.85
C GLU A 170 46.35 6.24 -10.26
N LEU A 171 45.92 6.52 -9.03
CA LEU A 171 46.17 7.78 -8.32
C LEU A 171 47.12 7.55 -7.15
N ASN A 172 48.21 8.32 -7.12
CA ASN A 172 49.25 8.23 -6.11
C ASN A 172 49.55 9.60 -5.50
N TRP A 173 50.11 9.59 -4.31
CA TRP A 173 50.67 10.78 -3.69
C TRP A 173 51.96 10.49 -2.92
N SER A 174 52.73 11.53 -2.61
CA SER A 174 53.75 11.48 -1.57
C SER A 174 53.52 12.61 -0.58
N ILE A 175 53.82 12.35 0.70
CA ILE A 175 53.56 13.28 1.81
C ILE A 175 54.89 13.72 2.41
N SER A 176 55.18 15.02 2.36
CA SER A 176 56.37 15.66 2.94
C SER A 176 57.69 14.99 2.55
N GLY A 177 57.85 14.65 1.27
CA GLY A 177 59.05 13.98 0.75
C GLY A 177 59.15 12.49 1.07
N GLY A 178 58.06 11.87 1.55
CA GLY A 178 57.96 10.43 1.77
C GLY A 178 57.91 9.61 0.48
N LYS A 179 57.71 8.29 0.62
CA LYS A 179 57.53 7.39 -0.54
C LYS A 179 56.21 7.70 -1.25
N ILE A 180 56.21 7.52 -2.57
CA ILE A 180 54.98 7.53 -3.37
C ILE A 180 54.16 6.30 -2.98
N GLU A 181 52.91 6.51 -2.63
CA GLU A 181 51.95 5.46 -2.28
C GLU A 181 50.60 5.73 -2.96
N PRO A 182 49.80 4.69 -3.25
CA PRO A 182 48.43 4.85 -3.69
C PRO A 182 47.61 5.65 -2.68
N ILE A 183 46.77 6.57 -3.16
CA ILE A 183 45.94 7.40 -2.29
C ILE A 183 44.87 6.51 -1.62
N PRO A 184 44.82 6.38 -0.28
CA PRO A 184 43.90 5.45 0.37
C PRO A 184 42.42 5.78 0.10
N GLU A 185 41.60 4.79 -0.25
CA GLU A 185 40.17 4.97 -0.58
C GLU A 185 39.39 5.81 0.44
N LYS A 186 39.68 5.60 1.72
CA LYS A 186 39.06 6.30 2.86
C LYS A 186 39.24 7.82 2.87
N VAL A 187 40.18 8.36 2.09
CA VAL A 187 40.37 9.81 1.98
C VAL A 187 39.46 10.42 0.92
N PHE A 188 38.90 9.63 0.01
CA PHE A 188 37.96 10.11 -0.99
C PHE A 188 36.53 10.05 -0.48
N GLN A 189 35.76 11.07 -0.82
CA GLN A 189 34.35 11.21 -0.43
C GLN A 189 33.53 11.60 -1.65
N LEU A 190 32.35 11.00 -1.77
CA LEU A 190 31.39 11.36 -2.81
C LEU A 190 30.99 12.85 -2.71
N PRO A 191 30.50 13.44 -3.81
CA PRO A 191 29.77 14.70 -3.75
C PRO A 191 28.61 14.62 -2.75
N ASP A 192 28.23 15.77 -2.19
CA ASP A 192 26.98 15.87 -1.44
C ASP A 192 25.82 15.98 -2.45
N PHE A 193 25.11 14.89 -2.71
CA PHE A 193 23.99 14.88 -3.65
C PHE A 193 22.77 15.62 -3.10
N SER A 194 22.67 15.80 -1.78
CA SER A 194 21.54 16.45 -1.11
C SER A 194 21.63 17.99 -1.09
N ARG A 195 22.69 18.55 -1.67
CA ARG A 195 22.99 19.99 -1.60
C ARG A 195 21.99 20.81 -2.42
N LYS A 196 21.62 21.98 -1.87
CA LYS A 196 20.73 22.92 -2.57
C LYS A 196 21.54 23.77 -3.53
N GLN A 197 21.40 23.51 -4.84
CA GLN A 197 21.90 24.34 -5.96
C GLN A 197 23.11 25.20 -5.58
N ASP A 198 24.26 24.55 -5.44
CA ASP A 198 25.53 25.27 -5.36
C ASP A 198 25.78 26.03 -6.67
N LYS A 199 26.64 27.06 -6.63
CA LYS A 199 27.10 27.72 -7.86
C LYS A 199 27.81 26.76 -8.83
N GLU A 200 28.34 25.65 -8.31
CA GLU A 200 29.09 24.67 -9.08
C GLU A 200 28.36 23.34 -9.10
N LYS A 201 27.97 22.89 -10.30
CA LYS A 201 27.30 21.61 -10.58
C LYS A 201 28.14 20.38 -10.21
N ILE A 202 27.48 19.28 -9.85
CA ILE A 202 28.08 17.96 -9.55
C ILE A 202 28.69 17.44 -10.84
N ILE A 203 27.92 17.46 -11.92
CA ILE A 203 28.41 17.25 -13.28
C ILE A 203 28.89 18.60 -13.84
N PRO A 204 30.21 18.82 -13.99
CA PRO A 204 30.71 20.09 -14.50
C PRO A 204 30.28 20.34 -15.95
N GLU A 205 29.74 21.53 -16.24
CA GLU A 205 29.32 21.93 -17.60
C GLU A 205 30.49 22.24 -18.55
N THR A 206 31.70 22.43 -18.01
CA THR A 206 32.93 22.68 -18.78
C THR A 206 33.84 21.47 -18.73
N SER A 207 34.82 21.35 -19.61
CA SER A 207 35.93 20.40 -19.47
C SER A 207 37.22 21.13 -19.06
N LEU A 208 38.06 20.46 -18.26
CA LEU A 208 39.42 20.90 -17.97
C LEU A 208 40.27 20.93 -19.24
N PHE A 209 39.97 20.13 -20.26
CA PHE A 209 40.65 20.09 -21.56
C PHE A 209 40.19 21.19 -22.52
N GLN A 210 39.14 21.94 -22.18
CA GLN A 210 38.60 23.00 -23.01
C GLN A 210 39.50 24.25 -22.98
N GLU A 211 39.93 24.77 -24.13
CA GLU A 211 40.77 25.98 -24.19
C GLU A 211 39.99 27.21 -23.69
N GLN A 212 40.53 27.92 -22.68
CA GLN A 212 39.99 29.21 -22.23
C GLN A 212 40.02 30.23 -23.38
N GLY A 213 38.89 30.41 -24.06
CA GLY A 213 38.70 31.48 -25.06
C GLY A 213 38.06 31.05 -26.38
N LYS A 214 37.94 29.75 -26.68
CA LYS A 214 37.25 29.27 -27.89
C LYS A 214 36.02 28.44 -27.50
N MET A 215 34.88 28.83 -28.06
CA MET A 215 33.54 28.20 -27.92
C MET A 215 32.66 28.62 -26.72
N LYS A 216 32.48 29.92 -26.45
CA LYS A 216 31.22 30.36 -25.80
C LYS A 216 30.00 30.32 -26.74
N ASN A 217 30.19 30.13 -28.06
CA ASN A 217 29.16 30.34 -29.08
C ASN A 217 28.89 29.16 -30.04
N MET A 218 29.35 27.93 -29.78
CA MET A 218 28.90 26.76 -30.53
C MET A 218 28.05 25.87 -29.61
N LYS A 219 26.74 26.14 -29.58
CA LYS A 219 25.76 25.08 -29.33
C LYS A 219 25.94 24.08 -30.47
N SER A 220 26.69 23.01 -30.21
CA SER A 220 26.65 21.82 -31.05
C SER A 220 25.17 21.42 -31.21
N LEU A 221 24.76 21.09 -32.43
CA LEU A 221 23.45 20.48 -32.71
C LEU A 221 23.34 19.04 -32.17
N VAL A 222 24.40 18.55 -31.52
CA VAL A 222 24.42 17.28 -30.77
C VAL A 222 23.88 17.55 -29.37
N THR A 223 22.91 16.74 -28.93
CA THR A 223 22.42 16.77 -27.55
C THR A 223 23.58 16.51 -26.61
N ASP A 224 23.81 17.41 -25.66
CA ASP A 224 24.71 17.16 -24.55
C ASP A 224 24.01 16.20 -23.60
N ASP A 225 24.31 14.91 -23.73
CA ASP A 225 23.71 13.84 -22.93
C ASP A 225 24.24 13.84 -21.48
N SER A 226 25.08 14.82 -21.10
CA SER A 226 25.66 14.98 -19.76
C SER A 226 25.05 16.11 -18.93
N ARG A 227 24.10 16.87 -19.48
CA ARG A 227 23.43 17.97 -18.77
C ARG A 227 22.58 17.42 -17.61
N ASP A 228 22.76 18.00 -16.44
CA ASP A 228 22.02 17.70 -15.19
C ASP A 228 21.52 19.03 -14.60
N THR A 229 20.23 19.29 -14.75
CA THR A 229 19.61 20.58 -14.43
C THR A 229 19.25 20.72 -12.95
N ASP A 230 18.93 19.65 -12.23
CA ASP A 230 18.54 19.68 -10.82
C ASP A 230 19.66 19.28 -9.83
N ASP A 231 20.83 18.91 -10.36
CA ASP A 231 22.06 18.60 -9.63
C ASP A 231 21.99 17.33 -8.77
N ASP A 232 21.23 16.32 -9.21
CA ASP A 232 21.07 15.03 -8.52
C ASP A 232 22.07 13.94 -8.99
N ALA A 233 22.93 14.31 -9.94
CA ALA A 233 23.94 13.50 -10.63
C ALA A 233 23.45 12.62 -11.79
N ILE A 234 22.15 12.58 -12.09
CA ILE A 234 21.60 11.89 -13.26
C ILE A 234 21.41 12.91 -14.40
N PRO A 235 21.80 12.59 -15.65
CA PRO A 235 21.54 13.50 -16.76
C PRO A 235 20.05 13.61 -17.10
N ASP A 236 19.60 14.81 -17.48
CA ASP A 236 18.20 15.14 -17.79
C ASP A 236 17.59 14.12 -18.77
N GLN A 237 18.32 13.78 -19.83
CA GLN A 237 17.83 12.88 -20.88
C GLN A 237 17.68 11.43 -20.39
N TRP A 238 18.48 11.01 -19.40
CA TRP A 238 18.39 9.68 -18.80
C TRP A 238 17.16 9.57 -17.91
N GLU A 239 16.80 10.64 -17.20
CA GLU A 239 15.59 10.68 -16.38
C GLU A 239 14.32 10.65 -17.24
N ILE A 240 14.34 11.35 -18.38
CA ILE A 240 13.23 11.41 -19.34
C ILE A 240 13.07 10.08 -20.10
N ASP A 241 14.14 9.58 -20.75
CA ASP A 241 14.07 8.38 -21.59
C ASP A 241 14.07 7.08 -20.76
N GLY A 242 14.70 7.16 -19.60
CA GLY A 242 14.90 6.11 -18.62
C GLY A 242 16.34 5.63 -18.50
N TYR A 243 16.65 5.11 -17.32
CA TYR A 243 17.95 4.56 -16.95
C TYR A 243 17.79 3.28 -16.13
N THR A 244 18.86 2.52 -15.99
CA THR A 244 18.96 1.42 -15.03
C THR A 244 20.23 1.57 -14.22
N ILE A 245 20.28 0.91 -13.07
CA ILE A 245 21.43 0.91 -12.19
C ILE A 245 21.68 -0.47 -11.61
N GLN A 246 22.95 -0.89 -11.63
CA GLN A 246 23.39 -2.13 -11.02
C GLN A 246 24.73 -1.88 -10.34
N ARG A 247 24.89 -2.35 -9.10
CA ARG A 247 26.12 -2.15 -8.31
C ARG A 247 26.54 -0.66 -8.24
N LYS A 248 25.55 0.24 -8.20
CA LYS A 248 25.74 1.71 -8.21
C LYS A 248 26.39 2.27 -9.48
N VAL A 249 26.36 1.51 -10.57
CA VAL A 249 26.71 1.95 -11.92
C VAL A 249 25.42 2.10 -12.72
N ALA A 250 25.15 3.33 -13.14
CA ALA A 250 23.99 3.66 -13.96
C ALA A 250 24.35 3.78 -15.44
N VAL A 251 23.43 3.35 -16.28
CA VAL A 251 23.50 3.45 -17.74
C VAL A 251 22.14 3.86 -18.29
N LYS A 252 22.13 4.47 -19.48
CA LYS A 252 20.89 4.74 -20.22
C LYS A 252 20.14 3.44 -20.50
N TRP A 253 18.82 3.46 -20.33
CA TRP A 253 17.96 2.29 -20.55
C TRP A 253 17.95 1.86 -22.02
N ALA A 254 17.99 0.54 -22.25
CA ALA A 254 17.70 -0.09 -23.53
C ALA A 254 16.67 -1.20 -23.33
N ASP A 255 15.71 -1.36 -24.25
CA ASP A 255 14.62 -2.32 -24.07
C ASP A 255 15.08 -3.78 -23.95
N SER A 256 16.23 -4.13 -24.53
CA SER A 256 16.87 -5.45 -24.38
C SER A 256 17.32 -5.76 -22.94
N MET A 257 17.37 -4.76 -22.04
CA MET A 257 17.65 -4.94 -20.62
C MET A 257 16.44 -5.49 -19.86
N LYS A 258 15.22 -5.31 -20.39
CA LYS A 258 14.00 -5.87 -19.81
C LYS A 258 14.08 -7.40 -19.75
N ASP A 259 14.52 -8.02 -20.84
CA ASP A 259 14.66 -9.48 -20.97
C ASP A 259 15.72 -10.06 -20.02
N GLN A 260 16.63 -9.21 -19.52
CA GLN A 260 17.66 -9.56 -18.54
C GLN A 260 17.21 -9.33 -17.08
N GLY A 261 15.99 -8.83 -16.87
CA GLY A 261 15.42 -8.58 -15.55
C GLY A 261 15.82 -7.26 -14.90
N TYR A 262 16.39 -6.31 -15.65
CA TYR A 262 16.69 -4.98 -15.14
C TYR A 262 15.42 -4.12 -15.00
N LYS A 263 15.41 -3.25 -13.99
CA LYS A 263 14.32 -2.29 -13.76
C LYS A 263 14.63 -0.98 -14.50
N LYS A 264 13.66 -0.47 -15.24
CA LYS A 264 13.70 0.87 -15.84
C LYS A 264 13.26 1.90 -14.81
N TYR A 265 14.09 2.91 -14.57
CA TYR A 265 13.76 4.08 -13.77
C TYR A 265 13.56 5.29 -14.66
N VAL A 266 12.68 6.19 -14.24
CA VAL A 266 12.42 7.51 -14.82
C VAL A 266 12.13 8.47 -13.67
N SER A 267 12.48 9.73 -13.83
CA SER A 267 12.40 10.78 -12.80
C SER A 267 12.18 12.15 -13.44
N ASN A 268 12.06 13.19 -12.62
CA ASN A 268 11.84 14.56 -13.05
C ASN A 268 13.17 15.34 -13.08
N PRO A 269 13.68 15.72 -14.26
CA PRO A 269 15.00 16.33 -14.38
C PRO A 269 15.15 17.75 -13.83
N TYR A 270 14.05 18.34 -13.36
CA TYR A 270 14.02 19.67 -12.74
C TYR A 270 13.79 19.60 -11.24
N ASN A 271 13.86 18.41 -10.65
CA ASN A 271 13.64 18.21 -9.24
C ASN A 271 14.38 16.98 -8.72
N SER A 272 15.51 17.24 -8.06
CA SER A 272 16.44 16.22 -7.55
C SER A 272 15.83 15.19 -6.62
N HIS A 273 14.62 15.45 -6.11
CA HIS A 273 13.81 14.54 -5.32
C HIS A 273 12.43 14.45 -5.97
N THR A 274 12.26 13.60 -6.99
CA THR A 274 11.04 13.57 -7.80
C THR A 274 9.75 13.50 -6.96
N VAL A 275 9.76 12.69 -5.89
CA VAL A 275 8.63 12.51 -4.97
C VAL A 275 8.72 13.34 -3.67
N ARG A 276 9.67 14.28 -3.58
CA ARG A 276 9.87 15.21 -2.46
C ARG A 276 10.24 14.58 -1.11
N ASP A 277 10.68 13.32 -1.12
CA ASP A 277 11.27 12.70 0.06
C ASP A 277 12.73 13.21 0.28
N PRO A 278 13.42 12.85 1.36
CA PRO A 278 14.75 13.38 1.67
C PRO A 278 15.90 12.78 0.85
N TYR A 279 15.63 11.87 -0.08
CA TYR A 279 16.64 11.13 -0.84
C TYR A 279 16.54 11.49 -2.32
N THR A 280 17.68 11.79 -2.95
CA THR A 280 17.72 12.11 -4.38
C THR A 280 17.38 10.92 -5.26
N ASP A 281 17.02 11.15 -6.52
CA ASP A 281 16.63 10.07 -7.42
C ASP A 281 17.81 9.12 -7.72
N TRP A 282 19.05 9.64 -7.76
CA TRP A 282 20.25 8.80 -7.75
C TRP A 282 20.42 7.99 -6.46
N GLU A 283 20.31 8.61 -5.28
CA GLU A 283 20.48 7.92 -4.00
C GLU A 283 19.49 6.77 -3.85
N LYS A 284 18.23 7.00 -4.26
CA LYS A 284 17.17 5.97 -4.26
C LYS A 284 17.53 4.83 -5.19
N ALA A 285 17.81 5.13 -6.46
CA ALA A 285 18.11 4.11 -7.46
C ALA A 285 19.37 3.31 -7.09
N ALA A 286 20.40 3.97 -6.56
CA ALA A 286 21.65 3.36 -6.12
C ALA A 286 21.53 2.58 -4.80
N GLY A 287 20.43 2.76 -4.05
CA GLY A 287 20.27 2.27 -2.68
C GLY A 287 21.27 2.93 -1.72
N HIS A 288 21.68 4.17 -1.98
CA HIS A 288 22.52 4.99 -1.13
C HIS A 288 21.68 5.74 -0.07
N MET A 289 20.90 4.97 0.67
CA MET A 289 19.92 5.48 1.62
C MET A 289 19.90 4.56 2.85
N ASP A 290 19.16 4.94 3.89
CA ASP A 290 19.00 4.07 5.06
C ASP A 290 18.55 2.65 4.64
N SER A 291 19.35 1.66 5.02
CA SER A 291 19.13 0.25 4.69
C SER A 291 17.81 -0.33 5.23
N ALA A 292 17.20 0.34 6.21
CA ALA A 292 15.89 -0.01 6.74
C ALA A 292 14.72 0.42 5.85
N ILE A 293 14.96 1.27 4.84
CA ILE A 293 13.94 1.66 3.88
C ILE A 293 13.63 0.49 2.95
N LYS A 294 12.34 0.30 2.67
CA LYS A 294 11.84 -0.78 1.82
C LYS A 294 12.34 -0.65 0.39
N GLN A 295 12.54 -1.80 -0.26
CA GLN A 295 13.18 -1.88 -1.58
C GLN A 295 12.36 -1.18 -2.68
N GLU A 296 11.04 -1.22 -2.59
CA GLU A 296 10.13 -0.51 -3.51
C GLU A 296 10.38 1.01 -3.54
N ALA A 297 10.79 1.61 -2.42
CA ALA A 297 11.10 3.04 -2.31
C ALA A 297 12.50 3.41 -2.85
N ARG A 298 13.22 2.45 -3.45
CA ARG A 298 14.38 2.74 -4.30
C ARG A 298 14.00 3.28 -5.67
N ASN A 299 12.73 3.12 -6.07
CA ASN A 299 12.22 3.78 -7.26
C ASN A 299 12.03 5.28 -6.96
N PRO A 300 12.61 6.20 -7.75
CA PRO A 300 12.39 7.65 -7.64
C PRO A 300 10.93 8.07 -7.46
N LEU A 301 10.02 7.38 -8.14
CA LEU A 301 8.58 7.67 -8.11
C LEU A 301 7.86 7.16 -6.85
N VAL A 302 8.47 6.32 -6.02
CA VAL A 302 7.85 5.77 -4.80
C VAL A 302 8.49 6.42 -3.58
N ALA A 303 7.70 7.13 -2.77
CA ALA A 303 8.24 7.87 -1.63
C ALA A 303 8.83 6.95 -0.55
N ALA A 304 9.98 7.35 -0.01
CA ALA A 304 10.42 6.93 1.32
C ALA A 304 9.60 7.71 2.37
N TYR A 305 8.58 7.08 2.94
CA TYR A 305 7.58 7.73 3.77
C TYR A 305 7.18 6.83 4.95
N PRO A 306 7.29 7.27 6.21
CA PRO A 306 6.75 6.54 7.35
C PRO A 306 5.25 6.83 7.48
N SER A 307 4.44 5.78 7.67
CA SER A 307 3.01 5.92 7.97
C SER A 307 2.73 5.28 9.33
N VAL A 308 2.66 6.11 10.37
CA VAL A 308 2.64 5.65 11.77
C VAL A 308 1.26 5.79 12.36
N GLY A 309 0.69 4.69 12.82
CA GLY A 309 -0.53 4.69 13.62
C GLY A 309 -0.39 3.96 14.94
N VAL A 310 -1.48 3.94 15.70
CA VAL A 310 -1.57 3.29 17.01
C VAL A 310 -2.72 2.29 17.00
N HIS A 311 -2.43 1.03 17.34
CA HIS A 311 -3.42 -0.04 17.52
C HIS A 311 -3.60 -0.33 19.01
N MET A 312 -4.83 -0.55 19.44
CA MET A 312 -5.13 -1.07 20.77
C MET A 312 -5.16 -2.59 20.75
N GLU A 313 -4.46 -3.23 21.68
CA GLU A 313 -4.46 -4.70 21.87
C GLU A 313 -5.35 -5.12 23.04
N LYS A 314 -5.45 -4.25 24.05
CA LYS A 314 -6.19 -4.54 25.27
C LYS A 314 -6.78 -3.27 25.86
N LEU A 315 -8.02 -3.37 26.31
CA LEU A 315 -8.72 -2.33 27.04
C LEU A 315 -9.00 -2.82 28.46
N ILE A 316 -8.59 -2.05 29.46
CA ILE A 316 -8.90 -2.31 30.86
C ILE A 316 -9.72 -1.14 31.40
N VAL A 317 -10.86 -1.45 32.02
CA VAL A 317 -11.74 -0.48 32.65
C VAL A 317 -11.86 -0.80 34.14
N SER A 318 -11.65 0.19 35.00
CA SER A 318 -11.71 0.02 36.46
C SER A 318 -12.55 1.09 37.15
N ASN A 319 -12.95 0.81 38.38
CA ASN A 319 -13.60 1.78 39.26
C ASN A 319 -12.56 2.59 40.08
N ASN A 320 -12.96 3.74 40.64
CA ASN A 320 -12.12 4.45 41.61
C ASN A 320 -12.13 3.70 42.94
N GLN A 321 -10.97 3.58 43.60
CA GLN A 321 -10.97 3.21 45.02
C GLN A 321 -11.45 4.41 45.85
N ASN A 322 -12.73 4.41 46.23
CA ASN A 322 -13.17 5.22 47.36
C ASN A 322 -12.68 4.54 48.65
N VAL A 323 -11.89 5.27 49.44
CA VAL A 323 -11.15 4.85 50.65
C VAL A 323 -12.02 4.20 51.75
N SER A 324 -13.34 4.11 51.56
CA SER A 324 -14.30 3.60 52.55
C SER A 324 -14.89 2.20 52.28
N SER A 325 -14.67 1.53 51.14
CA SER A 325 -15.21 0.16 50.93
C SER A 325 -14.55 -0.67 49.81
N GLN A 326 -14.00 -1.83 50.21
CA GLN A 326 -13.68 -3.07 49.45
C GLN A 326 -12.84 -2.99 48.15
N GLU A 327 -12.10 -4.09 47.90
CA GLU A 327 -11.13 -4.31 46.81
C GLU A 327 -11.52 -3.68 45.46
N GLY A 328 -10.58 -2.94 44.86
CA GLY A 328 -10.77 -2.34 43.53
C GLY A 328 -11.04 -3.40 42.48
N LYS A 329 -12.03 -3.15 41.61
CA LYS A 329 -12.44 -4.07 40.55
C LYS A 329 -12.00 -3.55 39.19
N SER A 330 -11.62 -4.48 38.31
CA SER A 330 -11.22 -4.17 36.94
C SER A 330 -11.78 -5.20 35.98
N ILE A 331 -12.20 -4.73 34.81
CA ILE A 331 -12.60 -5.56 33.68
C ILE A 331 -11.54 -5.40 32.61
N SER A 332 -11.05 -6.53 32.14
CA SER A 332 -10.09 -6.62 31.06
C SER A 332 -10.78 -7.17 29.82
N SER A 333 -10.49 -6.55 28.67
CA SER A 333 -11.01 -6.91 27.36
C SER A 333 -9.91 -6.93 26.32
N THR A 334 -9.86 -7.95 25.48
CA THR A 334 -9.01 -7.96 24.27
C THR A 334 -9.69 -7.17 23.16
N THR A 335 -8.90 -6.61 22.26
CA THR A 335 -9.42 -5.80 21.15
C THR A 335 -8.82 -6.22 19.83
N SER A 336 -9.61 -6.12 18.75
CA SER A 336 -9.08 -6.13 17.39
C SER A 336 -9.02 -4.72 16.83
N ALA A 337 -7.95 -4.44 16.10
CA ALA A 337 -7.70 -3.16 15.46
C ALA A 337 -7.61 -3.33 13.93
N SER A 338 -8.14 -2.37 13.19
CA SER A 338 -8.05 -2.31 11.72
C SER A 338 -7.81 -0.87 11.28
N SER A 339 -6.91 -0.69 10.31
CA SER A 339 -6.55 0.62 9.75
C SER A 339 -7.39 1.00 8.51
N THR A 340 -8.21 0.10 8.01
CA THR A 340 -8.99 0.25 6.76
C THR A 340 -10.50 0.18 7.00
N SER A 341 -10.94 -0.30 8.17
CA SER A 341 -12.36 -0.42 8.52
C SER A 341 -13.15 0.88 8.37
N GLN A 342 -12.53 2.05 8.62
CA GLN A 342 -13.19 3.35 8.44
C GLN A 342 -13.46 3.67 6.96
N ASN A 343 -12.55 3.29 6.07
CA ASN A 343 -12.73 3.46 4.62
C ASN A 343 -13.90 2.62 4.14
N MET A 344 -14.04 1.42 4.69
CA MET A 344 -15.13 0.52 4.36
C MET A 344 -16.47 0.93 4.96
N ALA A 345 -16.47 1.54 6.15
CA ALA A 345 -17.68 2.01 6.83
C ALA A 345 -18.55 2.93 5.94
N GLY A 346 -17.91 3.76 5.11
CA GLY A 346 -18.58 4.72 4.22
C GLY A 346 -18.85 4.22 2.80
N VAL A 347 -18.59 2.95 2.48
CA VAL A 347 -18.72 2.41 1.11
C VAL A 347 -20.19 2.35 0.65
N ASP A 348 -20.45 2.93 -0.53
CA ASP A 348 -21.67 2.76 -1.32
C ASP A 348 -21.34 2.04 -2.64
N VAL A 349 -21.70 0.75 -2.70
CA VAL A 349 -21.46 -0.12 -3.86
C VAL A 349 -22.29 0.30 -5.07
N SER A 350 -23.55 0.69 -4.86
CA SER A 350 -24.46 1.04 -5.93
C SER A 350 -24.02 2.33 -6.61
N ALA A 351 -23.56 3.32 -5.83
CA ALA A 351 -22.95 4.53 -6.35
C ALA A 351 -21.69 4.21 -7.17
N GLY A 352 -20.79 3.35 -6.66
CA GLY A 352 -19.58 2.94 -7.38
C GLY A 352 -19.86 2.27 -8.73
N TYR A 353 -20.75 1.28 -8.75
CA TYR A 353 -21.13 0.57 -9.98
C TYR A 353 -21.73 1.53 -11.03
N SER A 354 -22.65 2.40 -10.62
CA SER A 354 -23.30 3.35 -11.53
C SER A 354 -22.34 4.43 -12.04
N LEU A 355 -21.45 4.95 -11.19
CA LEU A 355 -20.54 6.03 -11.54
C LEU A 355 -19.46 5.53 -12.51
N LEU A 356 -18.88 4.37 -12.20
CA LEU A 356 -17.72 3.81 -12.90
C LEU A 356 -18.13 2.82 -14.00
N GLY A 357 -19.40 2.80 -14.42
CA GLY A 357 -19.81 2.03 -15.61
C GLY A 357 -19.57 0.52 -15.51
N GLY A 358 -19.67 -0.05 -14.32
CA GLY A 358 -19.59 -1.50 -14.09
C GLY A 358 -18.21 -2.07 -13.74
N PHE A 359 -17.19 -1.24 -13.48
CA PHE A 359 -15.89 -1.70 -12.98
C PHE A 359 -15.94 -2.18 -11.52
N ASN A 360 -14.90 -2.92 -11.06
CA ASN A 360 -14.83 -3.49 -9.70
C ASN A 360 -14.46 -2.47 -8.62
N ALA A 361 -15.06 -1.29 -8.68
CA ALA A 361 -14.67 -0.19 -7.84
C ALA A 361 -15.85 0.33 -7.03
N GLN A 362 -15.56 0.65 -5.77
CA GLN A 362 -16.49 1.20 -4.81
C GLN A 362 -16.10 2.64 -4.49
N VAL A 363 -17.08 3.43 -4.07
CA VAL A 363 -16.87 4.80 -3.63
C VAL A 363 -17.21 4.90 -2.16
N THR A 364 -16.31 5.52 -1.39
CA THR A 364 -16.56 5.81 0.02
C THR A 364 -16.78 7.30 0.24
N GLY A 365 -17.76 7.63 1.08
CA GLY A 365 -17.99 9.01 1.53
C GLY A 365 -16.97 9.50 2.55
N HIS A 366 -16.15 8.60 3.12
CA HIS A 366 -15.11 8.92 4.08
C HIS A 366 -13.85 8.11 3.80
N TYR A 367 -12.73 8.81 3.62
CA TYR A 367 -11.42 8.21 3.44
C TYR A 367 -10.49 8.60 4.58
N SER A 368 -9.77 7.61 5.08
CA SER A 368 -8.82 7.67 6.18
C SER A 368 -7.55 6.91 5.76
N HIS A 369 -6.43 7.39 6.28
CA HIS A 369 -5.13 6.78 6.05
C HIS A 369 -4.78 5.81 7.17
N THR A 370 -3.78 4.97 6.92
CA THR A 370 -3.45 3.86 7.80
C THR A 370 -2.94 4.28 9.17
N TRP A 371 -2.58 5.56 9.39
CA TRP A 371 -2.26 6.09 10.72
C TRP A 371 -3.47 6.27 11.64
N SER A 372 -4.68 6.21 11.09
CA SER A 372 -5.93 6.08 11.86
C SER A 372 -6.33 4.62 11.94
N SER A 373 -6.86 4.21 13.08
CA SER A 373 -7.36 2.86 13.28
C SER A 373 -8.67 2.83 14.05
N THR A 374 -9.41 1.75 13.88
CA THR A 374 -10.61 1.44 14.66
C THR A 374 -10.34 0.21 15.49
N SER A 375 -10.63 0.28 16.79
CA SER A 375 -10.51 -0.79 17.77
C SER A 375 -11.86 -1.19 18.34
N GLY A 376 -12.21 -2.48 18.24
CA GLY A 376 -13.41 -3.06 18.83
C GLY A 376 -13.08 -4.06 19.93
N VAL A 377 -13.95 -4.19 20.93
CA VAL A 377 -13.82 -5.23 21.98
C VAL A 377 -14.23 -6.58 21.39
N GLU A 378 -13.38 -7.60 21.55
CA GLU A 378 -13.67 -8.97 21.11
C GLU A 378 -14.11 -9.84 22.29
N ASP A 379 -13.17 -10.17 23.19
CA ASP A 379 -13.44 -10.94 24.38
C ASP A 379 -13.30 -10.07 25.62
N SER A 380 -14.29 -10.16 26.50
CA SER A 380 -14.28 -9.45 27.77
C SER A 380 -14.47 -10.41 28.93
N SER A 381 -13.76 -10.13 30.03
CA SER A 381 -13.94 -10.83 31.31
C SER A 381 -15.33 -10.65 31.91
N SER A 382 -16.13 -9.69 31.42
CA SER A 382 -17.52 -9.49 31.81
C SER A 382 -18.37 -8.98 30.63
N LYS A 383 -19.64 -9.38 30.60
CA LYS A 383 -20.65 -8.84 29.66
C LYS A 383 -21.44 -7.66 30.23
N ASN A 384 -21.33 -7.38 31.53
CA ASN A 384 -22.09 -6.34 32.21
C ASN A 384 -21.17 -5.49 33.10
N TRP A 385 -20.38 -4.63 32.46
CA TRP A 385 -19.31 -3.86 33.08
C TRP A 385 -19.78 -2.96 34.21
N SER A 386 -20.88 -2.24 33.98
CA SER A 386 -21.48 -1.32 34.96
C SER A 386 -21.78 -1.96 36.31
N THR A 387 -22.43 -3.14 36.29
CA THR A 387 -22.79 -3.91 37.49
C THR A 387 -21.56 -4.51 38.17
N ASP A 388 -20.65 -5.08 37.38
CA ASP A 388 -19.50 -5.79 37.96
C ASP A 388 -18.50 -4.83 38.58
N LEU A 389 -18.29 -3.65 37.97
CA LEU A 389 -17.48 -2.56 38.51
C LEU A 389 -18.19 -1.76 39.61
N GLY A 390 -19.52 -1.88 39.73
CA GLY A 390 -20.34 -1.14 40.70
C GLY A 390 -20.38 0.37 40.44
N ILE A 391 -20.34 0.78 39.17
CA ILE A 391 -20.30 2.19 38.77
C ILE A 391 -21.71 2.68 38.48
N ASN A 392 -22.13 3.74 39.18
CA ASN A 392 -23.43 4.38 38.98
C ASN A 392 -23.34 5.55 37.99
N THR A 393 -24.50 6.08 37.55
CA THR A 393 -24.61 7.15 36.55
C THR A 393 -23.87 8.44 36.89
N GLY A 394 -23.63 8.73 38.18
CA GLY A 394 -22.88 9.89 38.66
C GLY A 394 -21.38 9.65 38.87
N GLN A 395 -20.87 8.45 38.57
CA GLN A 395 -19.47 8.06 38.79
C GLN A 395 -18.74 7.88 37.46
N ALA A 396 -17.43 8.10 37.47
CA ALA A 396 -16.54 7.84 36.34
C ALA A 396 -15.85 6.48 36.49
N ALA A 397 -15.58 5.84 35.34
CA ALA A 397 -14.65 4.73 35.25
C ALA A 397 -13.29 5.24 34.77
N TYR A 398 -12.24 4.44 34.94
CA TYR A 398 -10.90 4.75 34.43
C TYR A 398 -10.48 3.76 33.37
N LEU A 399 -9.84 4.29 32.33
CA LEU A 399 -9.38 3.56 31.17
C LEU A 399 -7.86 3.35 31.26
N ASN A 400 -7.44 2.12 30.99
CA ASN A 400 -6.06 1.78 30.70
C ASN A 400 -6.03 1.01 29.37
N ALA A 401 -5.46 1.63 28.34
CA ALA A 401 -5.33 1.02 27.02
C ALA A 401 -3.89 0.53 26.82
N ASN A 402 -3.74 -0.74 26.48
CA ASN A 402 -2.48 -1.25 25.99
C ASN A 402 -2.44 -1.06 24.47
N VAL A 403 -1.47 -0.29 24.01
CA VAL A 403 -1.33 0.07 22.60
C VAL A 403 0.02 -0.31 22.05
N ARG A 404 0.08 -0.41 20.72
CA ARG A 404 1.29 -0.62 19.97
C ARG A 404 1.33 0.33 18.78
N TYR A 405 2.48 0.91 18.53
CA TYR A 405 2.70 1.71 17.33
C TYR A 405 3.02 0.79 16.17
N TYR A 406 2.58 1.12 14.98
CA TYR A 406 2.89 0.37 13.77
C TYR A 406 3.26 1.34 12.66
N ASN A 407 4.13 0.90 11.75
CA ASN A 407 4.52 1.68 10.58
C ASN A 407 4.19 0.90 9.31
N THR A 408 3.16 1.31 8.58
CA THR A 408 2.71 0.68 7.31
C THR A 408 3.41 1.26 6.08
N GLY A 409 4.24 2.29 6.26
CA GLY A 409 4.96 2.99 5.20
C GLY A 409 6.20 2.25 4.70
N THR A 410 7.07 2.98 4.02
CA THR A 410 8.31 2.47 3.39
C THR A 410 9.57 2.87 4.15
N ALA A 411 9.54 3.93 4.97
CA ALA A 411 10.71 4.43 5.67
C ALA A 411 10.63 4.24 7.19
N PRO A 412 11.76 4.02 7.88
CA PRO A 412 11.80 4.01 9.34
C PRO A 412 11.60 5.43 9.90
N ILE A 413 11.17 5.50 11.14
CA ILE A 413 11.11 6.74 11.90
C ILE A 413 11.89 6.61 13.20
N TYR A 414 12.79 7.57 13.44
CA TYR A 414 13.61 7.64 14.65
C TYR A 414 12.97 8.58 15.66
N ASN A 415 13.14 8.29 16.95
CA ASN A 415 12.57 9.08 18.06
C ASN A 415 11.08 9.38 17.88
N VAL A 416 10.29 8.35 17.54
CA VAL A 416 8.88 8.49 17.19
C VAL A 416 8.04 8.88 18.40
N LYS A 417 7.21 9.92 18.20
CA LYS A 417 6.33 10.48 19.23
C LYS A 417 4.94 10.73 18.63
N PRO A 418 4.04 9.74 18.64
CA PRO A 418 2.69 9.91 18.16
C PRO A 418 1.83 10.75 19.11
N THR A 419 0.89 11.50 18.55
CA THR A 419 -0.22 12.17 19.24
C THR A 419 -1.53 11.58 18.73
N THR A 420 -2.24 10.87 19.61
CA THR A 420 -3.41 10.06 19.24
C THR A 420 -4.64 10.48 20.01
N ASN A 421 -5.73 10.73 19.27
CA ASN A 421 -7.05 10.99 19.83
C ASN A 421 -7.85 9.68 19.94
N PHE A 422 -8.45 9.46 21.09
CA PHE A 422 -9.41 8.37 21.32
C PHE A 422 -10.80 8.95 21.12
N VAL A 423 -11.52 8.46 20.11
CA VAL A 423 -12.80 9.00 19.68
C VAL A 423 -13.87 7.92 19.76
N LEU A 424 -15.01 8.24 20.36
CA LEU A 424 -16.18 7.36 20.48
C LEU A 424 -17.41 8.10 19.95
N LYS A 425 -18.06 7.55 18.92
CA LYS A 425 -19.21 8.20 18.22
C LYS A 425 -18.98 9.66 17.79
N GLY A 426 -17.73 10.01 17.47
CA GLY A 426 -17.34 11.37 17.08
C GLY A 426 -16.91 12.27 18.24
N ASP A 427 -17.18 11.87 19.49
CA ASP A 427 -16.73 12.60 20.67
C ASP A 427 -15.30 12.19 21.05
N SER A 428 -14.41 13.16 21.22
CA SER A 428 -13.06 12.91 21.73
C SER A 428 -13.11 12.65 23.23
N ILE A 429 -12.63 11.47 23.64
CA ILE A 429 -12.48 11.08 25.04
C ILE A 429 -11.19 11.68 25.60
N VAL A 430 -10.08 11.48 24.88
CA VAL A 430 -8.75 11.88 25.32
C VAL A 430 -7.81 12.07 24.13
N THR A 431 -6.90 13.03 24.24
CA THR A 431 -5.71 13.17 23.39
C THR A 431 -4.49 12.76 24.19
N VAL A 432 -3.75 11.76 23.71
CA VAL A 432 -2.53 11.27 24.34
C VAL A 432 -1.34 11.57 23.45
N LYS A 433 -0.35 12.29 24.00
CA LYS A 433 0.96 12.48 23.38
C LYS A 433 1.95 11.50 24.02
N ALA A 434 2.77 10.85 23.19
CA ALA A 434 3.79 9.94 23.67
C ALA A 434 4.78 10.65 24.61
N LYS A 435 4.94 10.09 25.81
CA LYS A 435 5.81 10.56 26.89
C LYS A 435 7.25 10.11 26.69
N GLU A 436 8.19 10.61 27.49
CA GLU A 436 9.62 10.21 27.39
C GLU A 436 9.83 8.70 27.51
N ASN A 437 9.10 8.02 28.40
CA ASN A 437 9.16 6.56 28.56
C ASN A 437 8.36 5.77 27.52
N GLN A 438 7.71 6.45 26.58
CA GLN A 438 6.91 5.87 25.49
C GLN A 438 7.50 6.20 24.11
N VAL A 439 8.64 6.90 24.06
CA VAL A 439 9.34 7.23 22.81
C VAL A 439 9.92 5.96 22.20
N GLY A 440 9.56 5.69 20.95
CA GLY A 440 10.22 4.64 20.17
C GLY A 440 11.53 5.17 19.59
N ASN A 441 12.67 4.63 20.05
CA ASN A 441 13.98 4.99 19.50
C ASN A 441 14.02 4.80 17.98
N VAL A 442 13.49 3.67 17.51
CA VAL A 442 13.34 3.37 16.09
C VAL A 442 12.07 2.56 15.87
N LEU A 443 11.25 2.95 14.91
CA LEU A 443 10.14 2.16 14.40
C LEU A 443 10.37 1.87 12.92
N GLN A 444 10.78 0.62 12.64
CA GLN A 444 11.10 0.13 11.31
C GLN A 444 9.87 0.08 10.40
N ALA A 445 10.05 0.23 9.10
CA ALA A 445 8.97 0.08 8.12
C ALA A 445 8.41 -1.36 8.11
N GLY A 446 7.09 -1.49 8.19
CA GLY A 446 6.38 -2.77 8.30
C GLY A 446 6.51 -3.46 9.66
N SER A 447 7.00 -2.76 10.68
CA SER A 447 7.19 -3.31 12.04
C SER A 447 6.34 -2.57 13.07
N THR A 448 6.47 -2.99 14.32
CA THR A 448 5.74 -2.40 15.45
C THR A 448 6.68 -1.94 16.56
N TYR A 449 6.25 -0.96 17.35
CA TYR A 449 6.93 -0.55 18.58
C TYR A 449 5.97 -0.61 19.79
N PRO A 450 6.34 -1.30 20.87
CA PRO A 450 7.45 -2.24 20.97
C PRO A 450 7.31 -3.38 19.95
N ASP A 451 8.39 -4.13 19.72
CA ASP A 451 8.32 -5.33 18.88
C ASP A 451 7.27 -6.32 19.41
N LYS A 452 6.61 -7.10 18.54
CA LYS A 452 5.54 -8.04 18.91
C LYS A 452 5.93 -9.05 20.00
N GLN A 453 7.23 -9.35 20.15
CA GLN A 453 7.73 -10.23 21.21
C GLN A 453 7.70 -9.59 22.61
N HIS A 454 7.56 -8.26 22.68
CA HIS A 454 7.49 -7.49 23.90
C HIS A 454 6.06 -7.06 24.25
N ALA A 455 5.85 -6.83 25.54
CA ALA A 455 4.58 -6.29 26.03
C ALA A 455 4.27 -4.92 25.40
N PRO A 456 2.99 -4.61 25.13
CA PRO A 456 2.55 -3.32 24.58
C PRO A 456 2.74 -2.16 25.56
N ILE A 457 2.63 -0.93 25.06
CA ILE A 457 2.69 0.30 25.86
C ILE A 457 1.38 0.46 26.62
N ALA A 458 1.46 0.64 27.94
CA ALA A 458 0.30 0.97 28.76
C ALA A 458 0.04 2.49 28.77
N LEU A 459 -1.16 2.88 28.35
CA LEU A 459 -1.68 4.25 28.40
C LEU A 459 -2.76 4.33 29.48
N ASN A 460 -2.36 4.73 30.68
CA ASN A 460 -3.24 4.86 31.84
C ASN A 460 -3.31 6.29 32.41
N THR A 461 -2.44 7.19 31.96
CA THR A 461 -2.25 8.52 32.55
C THR A 461 -2.05 9.60 31.50
N LEU A 462 -2.49 10.83 31.78
CA LEU A 462 -2.40 11.98 30.87
C LEU A 462 -1.05 12.72 30.96
N ASP A 463 -0.47 12.79 32.15
CA ASP A 463 0.74 13.58 32.43
C ASP A 463 2.00 12.72 32.62
N ASP A 464 3.17 13.30 32.40
CA ASP A 464 4.47 12.63 32.52
C ASP A 464 4.79 12.12 33.93
N PHE A 465 4.12 12.66 34.96
CA PHE A 465 4.30 12.24 36.36
C PHE A 465 3.33 11.12 36.77
N GLY A 466 2.42 10.71 35.88
CA GLY A 466 1.46 9.63 36.11
C GLY A 466 0.34 9.97 37.10
N SER A 467 0.04 11.26 37.32
CA SER A 467 -0.86 11.72 38.38
C SER A 467 -2.34 11.78 37.98
N GLN A 468 -2.65 11.92 36.69
CA GLN A 468 -4.01 12.05 36.16
C GLN A 468 -4.39 10.84 35.32
N LEU A 469 -5.33 10.04 35.82
CA LEU A 469 -5.88 8.89 35.10
C LEU A 469 -6.84 9.32 33.98
N ILE A 470 -6.95 8.48 32.95
CA ILE A 470 -7.91 8.70 31.85
C ILE A 470 -9.30 8.29 32.33
N SER A 471 -10.20 9.25 32.54
CA SER A 471 -11.57 8.99 33.00
C SER A 471 -12.57 8.92 31.86
N ILE A 472 -13.53 8.01 31.94
CA ILE A 472 -14.73 7.94 31.08
C ILE A 472 -15.99 8.01 31.94
N ASN A 473 -17.03 8.69 31.45
CA ASN A 473 -18.31 8.76 32.16
C ASN A 473 -19.13 7.47 31.96
N TYR A 474 -20.22 7.32 32.74
CA TYR A 474 -21.08 6.14 32.68
C TYR A 474 -21.65 5.86 31.28
N ASN A 475 -22.05 6.91 30.53
CA ASN A 475 -22.62 6.74 29.19
C ASN A 475 -21.57 6.25 28.18
N GLN A 476 -20.36 6.80 28.23
CA GLN A 476 -19.23 6.34 27.40
C GLN A 476 -18.85 4.89 27.73
N MET A 477 -18.82 4.52 29.02
CA MET A 477 -18.58 3.15 29.44
C MET A 477 -19.67 2.20 28.94
N LYS A 478 -20.95 2.59 29.03
CA LYS A 478 -22.09 1.83 28.50
C LYS A 478 -22.02 1.62 26.99
N GLN A 479 -21.56 2.63 26.25
CA GLN A 479 -21.35 2.52 24.80
C GLN A 479 -20.28 1.45 24.49
N LEU A 480 -19.14 1.49 25.17
CA LEU A 480 -18.08 0.48 25.01
C LEU A 480 -18.54 -0.92 25.42
N GLU A 481 -19.27 -1.04 26.53
CA GLU A 481 -19.89 -2.28 27.01
C GLU A 481 -20.88 -2.87 25.97
N SER A 482 -21.58 -2.01 25.22
CA SER A 482 -22.51 -2.43 24.15
C SER A 482 -21.83 -2.81 22.83
N GLY A 483 -20.51 -2.73 22.74
CA GLY A 483 -19.73 -3.10 21.56
C GLY A 483 -19.39 -1.94 20.61
N GLU A 484 -19.62 -0.68 21.02
CA GLU A 484 -19.20 0.47 20.23
C GLU A 484 -17.67 0.52 20.10
N LYS A 485 -17.20 0.85 18.88
CA LYS A 485 -15.76 0.84 18.57
C LYS A 485 -15.11 2.17 18.92
N LEU A 486 -13.87 2.11 19.40
CA LEU A 486 -13.01 3.27 19.60
C LEU A 486 -12.23 3.56 18.32
N ASN A 487 -12.27 4.80 17.85
CA ASN A 487 -11.41 5.26 16.77
C ASN A 487 -10.17 5.91 17.37
N LEU A 488 -8.99 5.38 17.03
CA LEU A 488 -7.69 5.91 17.41
C LEU A 488 -7.16 6.71 16.22
N GLN A 489 -7.28 8.03 16.31
CA GLN A 489 -6.84 8.95 15.25
C GLN A 489 -5.46 9.50 15.60
N THR A 490 -4.43 8.98 14.96
CA THR A 490 -3.07 9.53 15.11
C THR A 490 -2.97 10.77 14.24
N THR A 491 -3.02 11.94 14.87
CA THR A 491 -3.05 13.22 14.16
C THR A 491 -1.66 13.64 13.70
N GLN A 492 -0.65 13.30 14.48
CA GLN A 492 0.75 13.64 14.24
C GLN A 492 1.64 12.51 14.75
N ALA A 493 2.66 12.17 13.98
CA ALA A 493 3.73 11.27 14.38
C ALA A 493 5.06 11.95 14.07
N SER A 494 5.50 12.81 14.99
CA SER A 494 6.77 13.50 14.88
C SER A 494 7.92 12.52 15.09
N GLY A 495 9.02 12.73 14.38
CA GLY A 495 10.22 11.93 14.48
C GLY A 495 11.22 12.33 13.39
N LEU A 496 12.36 11.66 13.38
CA LEU A 496 13.49 11.99 12.53
C LEU A 496 13.71 10.94 11.44
N TYR A 497 14.32 11.37 10.33
CA TYR A 497 14.84 10.48 9.29
C TYR A 497 16.36 10.39 9.36
N GLY A 498 16.91 9.32 8.77
CA GLY A 498 18.35 9.13 8.66
C GLY A 498 18.85 9.33 7.23
N VAL A 499 20.04 9.94 7.09
CA VAL A 499 20.76 10.06 5.81
C VAL A 499 22.15 9.47 5.92
N ILE A 500 22.69 8.94 4.83
CA ILE A 500 24.06 8.44 4.81
C ILE A 500 25.01 9.65 4.68
N LYS A 501 25.95 9.79 5.63
CA LYS A 501 27.00 10.82 5.54
C LYS A 501 28.15 10.34 4.64
N ALA A 502 28.99 11.29 4.21
CA ALA A 502 30.23 11.04 3.46
C ALA A 502 31.24 10.05 4.11
N ASN A 503 31.07 9.68 5.39
CA ASN A 503 31.88 8.68 6.08
C ASN A 503 31.27 7.27 6.13
N GLY A 504 29.99 7.13 5.78
CA GLY A 504 29.25 5.87 5.65
C GLY A 504 28.37 5.53 6.80
N GLY A 505 28.48 6.32 7.86
CA GLY A 505 27.55 6.25 8.97
C GLY A 505 26.20 6.80 8.55
N LEU A 506 25.15 6.09 8.95
CA LEU A 506 23.83 6.67 9.07
C LEU A 506 23.90 7.80 10.09
N SER A 507 23.41 8.97 9.71
CA SER A 507 23.26 10.12 10.59
C SER A 507 21.80 10.41 10.81
N VAL A 508 21.44 10.62 12.08
CA VAL A 508 20.14 11.12 12.50
C VAL A 508 20.40 12.38 13.34
N ASP A 509 20.00 13.52 12.82
CA ASP A 509 20.21 14.86 13.42
C ASP A 509 18.87 15.53 13.75
N PRO A 510 18.78 16.37 14.80
CA PRO A 510 17.55 17.09 15.13
C PRO A 510 16.95 17.95 13.99
N SER A 511 17.74 18.35 12.99
CA SER A 511 17.24 19.07 11.81
C SER A 511 16.52 18.18 10.78
N GLN A 512 16.62 16.86 10.90
CA GLN A 512 16.10 15.89 9.94
C GLN A 512 14.69 15.44 10.32
N GLU A 513 13.76 16.39 10.34
CA GLU A 513 12.38 16.14 10.77
C GLU A 513 11.49 15.63 9.63
N TRP A 514 10.71 14.58 9.90
CA TRP A 514 9.77 14.04 8.92
C TRP A 514 8.57 14.96 8.62
N ASP A 515 8.11 15.76 9.58
CA ASP A 515 6.87 16.53 9.45
C ASP A 515 6.83 17.47 8.22
N PRO A 516 7.84 18.33 7.96
CA PRO A 516 7.83 19.18 6.76
C PRO A 516 7.99 18.38 5.45
N VAL A 517 8.65 17.22 5.50
CA VAL A 517 8.87 16.35 4.35
C VAL A 517 7.58 15.62 3.97
N LYS A 518 6.87 15.05 4.95
CA LYS A 518 5.59 14.35 4.74
C LYS A 518 4.57 15.26 4.05
N ALA A 519 4.47 16.52 4.48
CA ALA A 519 3.55 17.49 3.87
C ALA A 519 3.88 17.75 2.38
N GLN A 520 5.17 17.75 2.01
CA GLN A 520 5.58 17.92 0.61
C GLN A 520 5.28 16.67 -0.22
N ILE A 521 5.58 15.47 0.32
CA ILE A 521 5.26 14.19 -0.32
C ILE A 521 3.74 14.11 -0.58
N GLU A 522 2.92 14.37 0.43
CA GLU A 522 1.46 14.29 0.34
C GLU A 522 0.88 15.23 -0.73
N ASN A 523 1.48 16.41 -0.93
CA ASN A 523 1.07 17.36 -1.95
C ASN A 523 1.53 16.97 -3.37
N ALA A 524 2.62 16.19 -3.50
CA ALA A 524 3.22 15.81 -4.78
C ALA A 524 2.85 14.39 -5.25
N SER A 525 2.05 13.64 -4.48
CA SER A 525 1.81 12.22 -4.71
C SER A 525 0.32 11.83 -4.69
N ALA A 526 0.05 10.61 -5.15
CA ALA A 526 -1.19 9.87 -4.90
C ALA A 526 -0.96 8.85 -3.76
N SER A 527 -1.99 8.59 -2.96
CA SER A 527 -1.98 7.58 -1.89
C SER A 527 -2.58 6.28 -2.38
N ILE A 528 -1.86 5.18 -2.17
CA ILE A 528 -2.37 3.82 -2.42
C ILE A 528 -2.22 2.99 -1.14
N ILE A 529 -3.34 2.51 -0.62
CA ILE A 529 -3.39 1.57 0.52
C ILE A 529 -3.65 0.17 -0.04
N MET A 530 -2.91 -0.83 0.42
CA MET A 530 -3.18 -2.24 0.13
C MET A 530 -3.51 -2.96 1.43
N ASP A 531 -4.69 -3.58 1.45
CA ASP A 531 -5.17 -4.45 2.53
C ASP A 531 -5.20 -5.89 2.04
N THR A 532 -4.29 -6.71 2.56
CA THR A 532 -4.16 -8.12 2.18
C THR A 532 -4.98 -9.03 3.09
N GLY A 533 -5.66 -8.48 4.10
CA GLY A 533 -6.30 -9.23 5.19
C GLY A 533 -5.33 -9.68 6.29
N GLU A 534 -4.04 -9.85 5.99
CA GLU A 534 -2.98 -10.18 6.96
C GLU A 534 -2.16 -8.95 7.37
N GLU A 535 -1.93 -8.05 6.43
CA GLU A 535 -1.21 -6.80 6.64
C GLU A 535 -1.83 -5.66 5.84
N THR A 536 -1.56 -4.43 6.30
CA THR A 536 -1.96 -3.22 5.61
C THR A 536 -0.71 -2.41 5.28
N LEU A 537 -0.60 -1.97 4.03
CA LEU A 537 0.52 -1.21 3.51
C LEU A 537 0.01 0.11 2.95
N GLU A 538 0.72 1.22 3.21
CA GLU A 538 0.42 2.50 2.57
C GLU A 538 1.64 2.99 1.80
N ARG A 539 1.41 3.42 0.56
CA ARG A 539 2.44 3.89 -0.37
C ARG A 539 2.02 5.22 -0.96
N ARG A 540 3.02 6.06 -1.23
CA ARG A 540 2.87 7.35 -1.90
C ARG A 540 3.64 7.29 -3.21
N VAL A 541 2.95 7.54 -4.32
CA VAL A 541 3.54 7.50 -5.66
C VAL A 541 3.48 8.89 -6.28
N ALA A 542 4.61 9.37 -6.79
CA ALA A 542 4.73 10.67 -7.46
C ALA A 542 3.68 10.81 -8.57
N ALA A 543 3.09 11.99 -8.69
CA ALA A 543 2.12 12.27 -9.72
C ALA A 543 2.37 13.65 -10.33
N LYS A 544 2.27 13.72 -11.66
CA LYS A 544 2.42 14.96 -12.44
C LYS A 544 1.36 16.01 -12.07
N ASP A 545 1.77 17.27 -11.94
CA ASP A 545 0.87 18.41 -11.87
C ASP A 545 0.54 18.94 -13.26
N TYR A 546 -0.64 18.60 -13.75
CA TYR A 546 -1.11 19.06 -15.07
C TYR A 546 -1.40 20.57 -15.15
N ARG A 547 -1.33 21.30 -14.01
CA ARG A 547 -1.48 22.75 -13.99
C ARG A 547 -0.13 23.47 -14.19
N ASP A 548 0.97 22.75 -14.03
CA ASP A 548 2.33 23.28 -14.17
C ASP A 548 2.98 22.66 -15.42
N PRO A 549 3.14 23.42 -16.52
CA PRO A 549 3.77 22.89 -17.73
C PRO A 549 5.26 22.56 -17.55
N GLU A 550 5.91 23.13 -16.53
CA GLU A 550 7.32 22.85 -16.21
C GLU A 550 7.47 21.60 -15.32
N ASP A 551 6.37 21.03 -14.82
CA ASP A 551 6.41 19.78 -14.07
C ASP A 551 6.62 18.59 -15.02
N LEU A 552 7.88 18.17 -15.17
CA LEU A 552 8.28 17.02 -15.99
C LEU A 552 8.22 15.68 -15.25
N THR A 553 7.55 15.61 -14.09
CA THR A 553 7.30 14.31 -13.41
C THR A 553 6.66 13.31 -14.39
N PRO A 554 7.22 12.08 -14.51
CA PRO A 554 6.68 11.06 -15.39
C PRO A 554 5.19 10.81 -15.14
N GLU A 555 4.42 10.64 -16.23
CA GLU A 555 3.04 10.21 -16.11
C GLU A 555 2.99 8.72 -15.78
N THR A 556 2.19 8.35 -14.79
CA THR A 556 2.07 6.96 -14.34
C THR A 556 0.60 6.54 -14.33
N THR A 557 0.32 5.33 -14.80
CA THR A 557 -0.99 4.70 -14.73
C THR A 557 -1.20 4.02 -13.38
N LEU A 558 -2.45 3.71 -13.01
CA LEU A 558 -2.77 3.00 -11.78
C LEU A 558 -2.08 1.63 -11.74
N GLY A 559 -2.06 0.89 -12.85
CA GLY A 559 -1.39 -0.41 -12.94
C GLY A 559 0.12 -0.31 -12.70
N GLU A 560 0.80 0.66 -13.34
CA GLU A 560 2.22 0.90 -13.13
C GLU A 560 2.52 1.34 -11.69
N ALA A 561 1.69 2.22 -11.12
CA ALA A 561 1.83 2.70 -9.75
C ALA A 561 1.72 1.54 -8.75
N ILE A 562 0.77 0.62 -8.94
CA ILE A 562 0.63 -0.58 -8.12
C ILE A 562 1.88 -1.46 -8.24
N ALA A 563 2.35 -1.71 -9.47
CA ALA A 563 3.49 -2.58 -9.72
C ALA A 563 4.77 -2.08 -9.03
N MET A 564 5.04 -0.78 -9.09
CA MET A 564 6.23 -0.19 -8.47
C MET A 564 6.11 -0.02 -6.96
N ALA A 565 4.90 0.26 -6.43
CA ALA A 565 4.71 0.61 -5.03
C ALA A 565 4.74 -0.58 -4.06
N PHE A 566 4.44 -1.80 -4.52
CA PHE A 566 4.24 -2.97 -3.65
C PHE A 566 5.19 -4.13 -3.94
N ASP A 567 6.33 -3.89 -4.61
CA ASP A 567 7.32 -4.92 -4.99
C ASP A 567 6.68 -6.19 -5.57
N THR A 568 5.79 -5.98 -6.53
CA THR A 568 5.02 -7.07 -7.15
C THR A 568 5.91 -7.93 -8.06
N THR A 569 5.54 -9.19 -8.24
CA THR A 569 6.15 -10.07 -9.25
C THR A 569 5.25 -10.19 -10.46
N GLU A 570 5.84 -10.27 -11.65
CA GLU A 570 5.09 -10.51 -12.89
C GLU A 570 5.25 -11.98 -13.31
N LYS A 571 4.12 -12.70 -13.48
CA LYS A 571 4.08 -14.08 -13.99
C LYS A 571 3.04 -14.14 -15.11
N ASP A 572 3.43 -14.60 -16.29
CA ASP A 572 2.54 -14.71 -17.47
C ASP A 572 1.74 -13.43 -17.77
N GLY A 573 2.41 -12.27 -17.65
CA GLY A 573 1.84 -10.94 -17.89
C GLY A 573 0.90 -10.42 -16.79
N GLU A 574 0.84 -11.08 -15.64
CA GLU A 574 0.01 -10.68 -14.50
C GLU A 574 0.86 -10.27 -13.29
N LEU A 575 0.40 -9.23 -12.60
CA LEU A 575 1.00 -8.74 -11.37
C LEU A 575 0.51 -9.54 -10.19
N TYR A 576 1.43 -9.96 -9.33
CA TYR A 576 1.16 -10.67 -8.09
C TYR A 576 1.82 -9.93 -6.93
N TYR A 577 1.06 -9.72 -5.87
CA TYR A 577 1.63 -9.43 -4.56
C TYR A 577 1.67 -10.72 -3.75
N LYS A 578 2.89 -11.24 -3.51
CA LYS A 578 3.09 -12.60 -2.98
C LYS A 578 2.32 -13.61 -3.85
N ASP A 579 1.33 -14.29 -3.29
CA ASP A 579 0.49 -15.27 -4.00
C ASP A 579 -0.87 -14.71 -4.42
N THR A 580 -1.12 -13.40 -4.23
CA THR A 580 -2.40 -12.78 -4.58
C THR A 580 -2.30 -12.08 -5.94
N PRO A 581 -3.13 -12.46 -6.93
CA PRO A 581 -3.19 -11.78 -8.22
C PRO A 581 -3.76 -10.37 -8.04
N LEU A 582 -3.10 -9.37 -8.61
CA LEU A 582 -3.50 -7.97 -8.61
C LEU A 582 -4.04 -7.59 -9.98
N ARG A 583 -5.14 -8.23 -10.40
CA ARG A 583 -5.89 -7.83 -11.61
C ARG A 583 -7.21 -7.17 -11.25
N GLU A 584 -7.66 -6.27 -12.11
CA GLU A 584 -8.89 -5.50 -11.93
C GLU A 584 -10.13 -6.37 -11.70
N SER A 585 -10.19 -7.56 -12.31
CA SER A 585 -11.34 -8.46 -12.19
C SER A 585 -11.46 -9.11 -10.81
N VAL A 586 -10.35 -9.36 -10.10
CA VAL A 586 -10.29 -10.09 -8.82
C VAL A 586 -9.74 -9.25 -7.65
N THR A 587 -9.65 -7.94 -7.82
CA THR A 587 -9.19 -7.01 -6.78
C THR A 587 -10.30 -6.03 -6.43
N GLY A 588 -10.62 -5.88 -5.15
CA GLY A 588 -11.53 -4.83 -4.68
C GLY A 588 -10.81 -3.48 -4.68
N ILE A 589 -11.42 -2.45 -5.30
CA ILE A 589 -10.82 -1.11 -5.33
C ILE A 589 -11.81 -0.11 -4.73
N VAL A 590 -11.34 0.69 -3.78
CA VAL A 590 -12.14 1.73 -3.13
C VAL A 590 -11.51 3.08 -3.37
N PHE A 591 -12.30 4.02 -3.87
CA PHE A 591 -11.90 5.41 -4.08
C PHE A 591 -12.65 6.33 -3.12
N ASP A 592 -12.01 7.44 -2.74
CA ASP A 592 -12.77 8.59 -2.25
C ASP A 592 -13.61 9.20 -3.39
N GLN A 593 -14.61 10.01 -3.05
CA GLN A 593 -15.54 10.56 -4.03
C GLN A 593 -14.82 11.39 -5.12
N LYS A 594 -13.87 12.25 -4.74
CA LYS A 594 -13.15 13.13 -5.67
C LYS A 594 -12.31 12.32 -6.66
N THR A 595 -11.64 11.27 -6.18
CA THR A 595 -10.85 10.35 -7.00
C THR A 595 -11.74 9.58 -7.96
N ALA A 596 -12.90 9.10 -7.50
CA ALA A 596 -13.84 8.38 -8.35
C ALA A 596 -14.39 9.24 -9.50
N GLU A 597 -14.71 10.51 -9.24
CA GLU A 597 -15.15 11.46 -10.26
C GLU A 597 -14.06 11.74 -11.31
N GLU A 598 -12.81 11.87 -10.89
CA GLU A 598 -11.67 12.04 -11.80
C GLU A 598 -11.39 10.76 -12.61
N VAL A 599 -11.42 9.58 -11.98
CA VAL A 599 -11.31 8.28 -12.63
C VAL A 599 -12.38 8.13 -13.71
N LYS A 600 -13.63 8.46 -13.38
CA LYS A 600 -14.74 8.48 -14.35
C LYS A 600 -14.44 9.41 -15.53
N ALA A 601 -14.01 10.63 -15.26
CA ALA A 601 -13.74 11.61 -16.31
C ALA A 601 -12.64 11.18 -17.27
N GLN A 602 -11.66 10.40 -16.80
CA GLN A 602 -10.64 9.79 -17.65
C GLN A 602 -11.23 8.62 -18.46
N LEU A 603 -11.94 7.69 -17.82
CA LEU A 603 -12.55 6.53 -18.48
C LEU A 603 -13.54 6.92 -19.58
N ASP A 604 -14.33 7.99 -19.38
CA ASP A 604 -15.29 8.48 -20.37
C ASP A 604 -14.61 9.07 -21.62
N LYS A 605 -13.34 9.47 -21.51
CA LYS A 605 -12.52 9.97 -22.63
C LYS A 605 -11.64 8.91 -23.27
N MET A 606 -11.55 7.72 -22.69
CA MET A 606 -10.73 6.63 -23.21
C MET A 606 -11.46 5.88 -24.34
N PRO A 607 -10.76 5.49 -25.42
CA PRO A 607 -11.29 4.56 -26.40
C PRO A 607 -11.67 3.23 -25.75
N ASP A 608 -12.75 2.58 -26.21
CA ASP A 608 -13.29 1.36 -25.59
C ASP A 608 -12.25 0.25 -25.42
N GLN A 609 -11.35 0.06 -26.39
CA GLN A 609 -10.27 -0.94 -26.31
C GLN A 609 -9.28 -0.72 -25.15
N ASN A 610 -9.17 0.51 -24.65
CA ASN A 610 -8.23 0.92 -23.60
C ASN A 610 -8.93 1.21 -22.27
N LYS A 611 -10.26 1.08 -22.22
CA LYS A 611 -11.09 1.46 -21.06
C LYS A 611 -10.97 0.41 -19.95
N LYS A 612 -9.90 0.52 -19.16
CA LYS A 612 -9.58 -0.32 -17.99
C LYS A 612 -9.19 0.58 -16.82
N LEU A 613 -9.55 0.20 -15.59
CA LEU A 613 -9.17 1.01 -14.41
C LEU A 613 -7.66 1.16 -14.29
N TYR A 614 -6.90 0.10 -14.62
CA TYR A 614 -5.44 0.12 -14.48
C TYR A 614 -4.75 1.07 -15.46
N ASN A 615 -5.43 1.50 -16.52
CA ASN A 615 -4.91 2.46 -17.51
C ASN A 615 -5.16 3.92 -17.10
N VAL A 616 -5.90 4.17 -16.01
CA VAL A 616 -6.19 5.51 -15.51
C VAL A 616 -4.91 6.14 -14.98
N LYS A 617 -4.63 7.39 -15.35
CA LYS A 617 -3.45 8.12 -14.88
C LYS A 617 -3.68 8.57 -13.45
N ILE A 618 -2.70 8.30 -12.58
CA ILE A 618 -2.73 8.81 -11.21
C ILE A 618 -2.45 10.33 -11.20
N LYS A 619 -3.15 11.05 -10.33
CA LYS A 619 -2.99 12.50 -10.12
C LYS A 619 -2.71 12.81 -8.66
N ARG A 620 -2.08 13.96 -8.41
CA ARG A 620 -1.81 14.47 -7.05
C ARG A 620 -3.08 14.51 -6.22
N GLY A 621 -3.00 14.00 -4.99
CA GLY A 621 -4.11 13.96 -4.04
C GLY A 621 -5.19 12.92 -4.31
N MET A 622 -4.99 11.98 -5.26
CA MET A 622 -5.84 10.80 -5.38
C MET A 622 -5.66 9.87 -4.18
N ASN A 623 -6.76 9.27 -3.72
CA ASN A 623 -6.80 8.31 -2.62
C ASN A 623 -7.42 7.00 -3.09
N ILE A 624 -6.63 5.93 -3.02
CA ILE A 624 -6.96 4.63 -3.60
C ILE A 624 -6.68 3.57 -2.55
N MET A 625 -7.64 2.70 -2.31
CA MET A 625 -7.46 1.51 -1.48
C MET A 625 -7.72 0.27 -2.31
N ILE A 626 -6.84 -0.71 -2.15
CA ILE A 626 -6.84 -2.00 -2.81
C ILE A 626 -7.10 -3.03 -1.72
N GLN A 627 -8.10 -3.87 -1.92
CA GLN A 627 -8.53 -4.85 -0.94
C GLN A 627 -8.51 -6.24 -1.56
N LYS A 628 -7.85 -7.17 -0.86
CA LYS A 628 -7.89 -8.59 -1.21
C LYS A 628 -9.31 -9.13 -1.01
N PRO A 629 -9.85 -9.90 -1.97
CA PRO A 629 -11.11 -10.58 -1.75
C PRO A 629 -10.97 -11.67 -0.68
N VAL A 630 -12.05 -11.91 0.07
CA VAL A 630 -12.08 -13.01 1.05
C VAL A 630 -12.08 -14.38 0.37
N TRP A 631 -12.57 -14.43 -0.87
CA TRP A 631 -12.57 -15.61 -1.72
C TRP A 631 -12.59 -15.18 -3.18
N PHE A 632 -11.90 -15.90 -4.06
CA PHE A 632 -12.02 -15.75 -5.50
C PHE A 632 -11.74 -17.08 -6.19
N ASP A 633 -12.25 -17.24 -7.41
CA ASP A 633 -12.06 -18.41 -8.25
C ASP A 633 -11.96 -17.97 -9.72
N HIS A 634 -10.90 -18.41 -10.39
CA HIS A 634 -10.54 -18.01 -11.75
C HIS A 634 -10.46 -19.19 -12.72
N PHE A 635 -10.91 -20.37 -12.31
CA PHE A 635 -11.15 -21.52 -13.20
C PHE A 635 -9.95 -22.11 -13.99
N ASP A 636 -8.72 -21.57 -13.85
CA ASP A 636 -7.48 -22.07 -14.51
C ASP A 636 -6.60 -23.11 -13.78
N SER A 637 -6.73 -23.27 -12.46
CA SER A 637 -5.87 -24.12 -11.62
C SER A 637 -6.60 -25.37 -11.12
N ASN A 638 -5.94 -26.53 -10.95
CA ASN A 638 -6.63 -27.73 -10.42
C ASN A 638 -7.30 -27.59 -9.01
N ASP A 639 -7.20 -26.43 -8.36
CA ASP A 639 -7.73 -26.07 -7.04
C ASP A 639 -8.90 -25.04 -7.15
N HIS A 640 -9.97 -25.39 -7.88
CA HIS A 640 -11.21 -24.59 -7.93
C HIS A 640 -12.15 -24.91 -6.79
N ALA A 641 -12.99 -23.95 -6.44
CA ALA A 641 -14.00 -24.15 -5.42
C ALA A 641 -15.00 -25.25 -5.87
N ASN A 642 -15.59 -25.93 -4.90
CA ASN A 642 -16.58 -26.96 -5.19
C ASN A 642 -17.92 -26.33 -5.60
N TRP A 643 -18.02 -25.98 -6.88
CA TRP A 643 -19.26 -25.56 -7.53
C TRP A 643 -20.17 -26.77 -7.77
N LEU A 644 -21.42 -26.65 -7.36
CA LEU A 644 -22.39 -27.74 -7.36
C LEU A 644 -23.44 -27.58 -8.48
N GLU A 645 -24.30 -28.60 -8.61
CA GLU A 645 -25.30 -28.79 -9.67
C GLU A 645 -24.67 -29.17 -11.03
N ASP A 646 -25.25 -28.74 -12.15
CA ASP A 646 -24.74 -29.00 -13.51
C ASP A 646 -23.60 -28.02 -13.84
N PHE A 647 -22.46 -28.17 -13.15
CA PHE A 647 -21.26 -27.34 -13.29
C PHE A 647 -20.09 -28.12 -13.88
N THR A 648 -19.38 -27.53 -14.84
CA THR A 648 -18.22 -28.12 -15.51
C THR A 648 -17.17 -27.06 -15.80
N ILE A 649 -15.92 -27.48 -16.06
CA ILE A 649 -14.85 -26.58 -16.53
C ILE A 649 -14.78 -26.60 -18.05
N ALA A 650 -14.93 -25.43 -18.67
CA ALA A 650 -14.77 -25.19 -20.09
C ALA A 650 -13.34 -24.70 -20.38
N GLN A 651 -12.50 -25.63 -20.84
CA GLN A 651 -11.09 -25.39 -21.10
C GLN A 651 -10.87 -24.32 -22.18
N GLY A 652 -10.01 -23.33 -21.91
CA GLY A 652 -9.62 -22.28 -22.85
C GLY A 652 -10.72 -21.27 -23.23
N GLN A 653 -11.83 -21.21 -22.48
CA GLN A 653 -12.98 -20.35 -22.76
C GLN A 653 -13.16 -19.20 -21.76
N GLY A 654 -12.24 -19.03 -20.80
CA GLY A 654 -12.23 -17.93 -19.83
C GLY A 654 -11.90 -16.58 -20.47
N ILE A 655 -12.03 -15.52 -19.68
CA ILE A 655 -11.39 -14.23 -19.94
C ILE A 655 -9.89 -14.45 -20.10
N LYS A 656 -9.33 -15.32 -19.25
CA LYS A 656 -8.01 -15.92 -19.39
C LYS A 656 -8.15 -17.41 -19.06
N GLY A 657 -7.50 -18.26 -19.84
CA GLY A 657 -7.52 -19.71 -19.64
C GLY A 657 -8.93 -20.32 -19.63
N ASP A 658 -9.29 -21.00 -18.55
CA ASP A 658 -10.46 -21.85 -18.41
C ASP A 658 -11.65 -21.09 -17.82
N ALA A 659 -12.88 -21.60 -17.99
CA ALA A 659 -14.08 -20.98 -17.45
C ALA A 659 -14.96 -22.00 -16.73
N GLY A 660 -15.71 -21.54 -15.73
CA GLY A 660 -16.84 -22.29 -15.20
C GLY A 660 -17.99 -22.31 -16.20
N ARG A 661 -18.65 -23.45 -16.40
CA ARG A 661 -19.82 -23.60 -17.29
C ARG A 661 -20.95 -24.24 -16.54
N PHE A 662 -22.13 -23.62 -16.59
CA PHE A 662 -23.32 -24.16 -15.93
C PHE A 662 -24.61 -23.99 -16.72
N LYS A 663 -25.62 -24.78 -16.33
CA LYS A 663 -26.99 -24.67 -16.85
C LYS A 663 -28.00 -24.57 -15.72
N GLY A 664 -28.95 -23.64 -15.87
CA GLY A 664 -30.06 -23.47 -14.94
C GLY A 664 -29.66 -22.78 -13.63
N LYS A 665 -28.94 -23.47 -12.74
CA LYS A 665 -28.51 -22.93 -11.45
C LYS A 665 -27.19 -23.57 -11.03
N THR A 666 -26.31 -22.79 -10.42
CA THR A 666 -25.12 -23.28 -9.74
C THR A 666 -24.86 -22.46 -8.48
N PHE A 667 -24.12 -23.02 -7.53
CA PHE A 667 -23.67 -22.34 -6.32
C PHE A 667 -22.35 -22.89 -5.84
N VAL A 668 -21.60 -22.04 -5.15
CA VAL A 668 -20.33 -22.39 -4.53
C VAL A 668 -20.54 -22.85 -3.08
N ASN A 669 -19.87 -23.93 -2.70
CA ASN A 669 -19.76 -24.36 -1.31
C ASN A 669 -18.58 -23.65 -0.63
N LEU A 670 -18.85 -22.71 0.29
CA LEU A 670 -17.83 -21.93 0.99
C LEU A 670 -17.43 -22.52 2.36
N ASN A 671 -17.90 -23.72 2.72
CA ASN A 671 -17.64 -24.32 4.04
C ASN A 671 -16.14 -24.55 4.30
N GLU A 672 -15.37 -24.86 3.27
CA GLU A 672 -13.93 -25.11 3.36
C GLU A 672 -13.12 -23.83 3.62
N TYR A 673 -13.74 -22.65 3.49
CA TYR A 673 -13.10 -21.34 3.61
C TYR A 673 -13.42 -20.62 4.94
N GLY A 674 -13.79 -21.35 6.00
CA GLY A 674 -13.96 -20.79 7.35
C GLY A 674 -15.25 -19.99 7.60
N GLY A 675 -16.10 -19.86 6.59
CA GLY A 675 -17.41 -19.20 6.67
C GLY A 675 -17.36 -17.66 6.59
N LEU A 676 -18.54 -17.03 6.55
CA LEU A 676 -18.70 -15.57 6.44
C LEU A 676 -19.01 -14.95 7.79
N LYS A 677 -18.42 -13.81 8.15
CA LYS A 677 -18.66 -13.13 9.43
C LYS A 677 -20.16 -12.82 9.64
N PRO A 678 -20.66 -12.85 10.89
CA PRO A 678 -22.06 -12.56 11.17
C PRO A 678 -22.39 -11.07 10.92
N ASN A 679 -23.64 -10.78 10.58
CA ASN A 679 -24.17 -9.42 10.39
C ASN A 679 -23.24 -8.53 9.53
N THR A 680 -22.70 -9.07 8.45
CA THR A 680 -21.69 -8.44 7.60
C THR A 680 -22.19 -8.33 6.17
N ALA A 681 -21.97 -7.18 5.54
CA ALA A 681 -22.25 -6.93 4.14
C ALA A 681 -21.09 -7.42 3.27
N TYR A 682 -21.43 -8.15 2.21
CA TYR A 682 -20.50 -8.69 1.23
C TYR A 682 -20.91 -8.27 -0.19
N LEU A 683 -19.93 -8.18 -1.08
CA LEU A 683 -20.13 -8.02 -2.51
C LEU A 683 -19.66 -9.29 -3.23
N PHE A 684 -20.60 -10.00 -3.85
CA PHE A 684 -20.30 -11.04 -4.82
C PHE A 684 -20.21 -10.44 -6.21
N SER A 685 -19.16 -10.77 -6.95
CA SER A 685 -18.90 -10.32 -8.31
C SER A 685 -18.44 -11.50 -9.15
N VAL A 686 -18.90 -11.59 -10.39
CA VAL A 686 -18.48 -12.64 -11.32
C VAL A 686 -18.69 -12.15 -12.75
N TYR A 687 -17.81 -12.50 -13.67
CA TYR A 687 -18.03 -12.26 -15.09
C TYR A 687 -18.79 -13.42 -15.69
N ALA A 688 -19.75 -13.13 -16.55
CA ALA A 688 -20.55 -14.13 -17.23
C ALA A 688 -20.68 -13.82 -18.73
N GLN A 689 -20.63 -14.86 -19.54
CA GLN A 689 -20.88 -14.80 -20.98
C GLN A 689 -21.89 -15.86 -21.38
N SER A 690 -22.68 -15.57 -22.42
CA SER A 690 -23.45 -16.57 -23.12
C SER A 690 -23.35 -16.35 -24.63
N SER A 691 -23.39 -17.45 -25.39
CA SER A 691 -23.41 -17.45 -26.85
C SER A 691 -24.77 -17.02 -27.42
N THR A 692 -25.81 -17.00 -26.59
CA THR A 692 -27.16 -16.54 -26.92
C THR A 692 -27.63 -15.50 -25.91
N PRO A 693 -28.61 -14.62 -26.24
CA PRO A 693 -29.20 -13.73 -25.25
C PRO A 693 -29.70 -14.52 -24.05
N ALA A 694 -29.18 -14.19 -22.87
CA ALA A 694 -29.51 -14.88 -21.63
C ALA A 694 -29.77 -13.87 -20.52
N LYS A 695 -30.50 -14.28 -19.50
CA LYS A 695 -30.81 -13.46 -18.34
C LYS A 695 -30.44 -14.20 -17.07
N LEU A 696 -29.67 -13.54 -16.21
CA LEU A 696 -29.09 -14.14 -15.01
C LEU A 696 -29.39 -13.31 -13.78
N GLN A 697 -29.33 -13.98 -12.63
CA GLN A 697 -29.44 -13.33 -11.34
C GLN A 697 -28.57 -14.07 -10.32
N ALA A 698 -27.75 -13.32 -9.58
CA ALA A 698 -27.05 -13.85 -8.42
C ALA A 698 -28.01 -14.00 -7.24
N PHE A 699 -27.73 -14.97 -6.37
CA PHE A 699 -28.53 -15.22 -5.17
C PHE A 699 -27.66 -15.63 -3.99
N TYR A 700 -28.18 -15.38 -2.79
CA TYR A 700 -27.64 -15.90 -1.54
C TYR A 700 -28.80 -16.33 -0.64
N TYR A 701 -28.79 -17.57 -0.13
CA TYR A 701 -29.80 -18.01 0.83
C TYR A 701 -29.31 -19.10 1.77
N TYR A 702 -30.05 -19.28 2.86
CA TYR A 702 -29.80 -20.23 3.94
C TYR A 702 -30.97 -21.23 4.01
N GLU A 703 -30.67 -22.53 4.05
CA GLU A 703 -31.66 -23.61 4.06
C GLU A 703 -31.60 -24.46 5.34
N ASP A 704 -31.96 -23.91 6.51
CA ASP A 704 -32.09 -24.74 7.73
C ASP A 704 -33.51 -25.30 7.87
N SER A 705 -33.57 -26.60 8.17
CA SER A 705 -34.77 -27.41 8.42
C SER A 705 -35.78 -26.84 9.44
N GLY A 706 -35.39 -25.82 10.22
CA GLY A 706 -36.24 -25.16 11.22
C GLY A 706 -36.43 -23.65 11.06
N SER A 707 -35.79 -22.98 10.09
CA SER A 707 -35.94 -21.53 9.89
C SER A 707 -36.12 -21.18 8.42
N TYR A 708 -37.33 -20.77 8.04
CA TYR A 708 -37.63 -20.15 6.75
C TYR A 708 -36.94 -18.78 6.67
N ARG A 709 -35.63 -18.73 6.41
CA ARG A 709 -34.96 -17.50 5.98
C ARG A 709 -35.07 -17.37 4.46
N PHE A 710 -35.33 -16.16 4.03
CA PHE A 710 -35.73 -15.81 2.68
C PHE A 710 -34.50 -15.58 1.78
N PRO A 711 -34.48 -16.08 0.53
CA PRO A 711 -33.39 -15.80 -0.39
C PRO A 711 -33.22 -14.31 -0.69
N GLN A 712 -31.96 -13.87 -0.67
CA GLN A 712 -31.53 -12.59 -1.21
C GLN A 712 -31.23 -12.77 -2.71
N TYR A 713 -31.60 -11.77 -3.50
CA TYR A 713 -31.38 -11.78 -4.95
C TYR A 713 -30.71 -10.47 -5.37
N GLY A 714 -29.73 -10.59 -6.26
CA GLY A 714 -29.13 -9.44 -6.93
C GLY A 714 -30.02 -8.88 -8.05
N PRO A 715 -29.58 -7.79 -8.69
CA PRO A 715 -30.23 -7.30 -9.90
C PRO A 715 -30.24 -8.37 -11.01
N GLU A 716 -31.26 -8.32 -11.86
CA GLU A 716 -31.32 -9.15 -13.05
C GLU A 716 -30.40 -8.56 -14.13
N THR A 717 -29.50 -9.36 -14.67
CA THR A 717 -28.55 -8.94 -15.73
C THR A 717 -28.90 -9.64 -17.03
N ASN A 718 -29.11 -8.85 -18.08
CA ASN A 718 -29.25 -9.37 -19.45
C ASN A 718 -27.86 -9.47 -20.07
N LEU A 719 -27.46 -10.67 -20.52
CA LEU A 719 -26.23 -10.88 -21.26
C LEU A 719 -26.47 -10.65 -22.74
N ASN A 720 -25.70 -9.73 -23.31
CA ASN A 720 -25.60 -9.53 -24.75
C ASN A 720 -24.53 -10.45 -25.35
N ALA A 721 -24.92 -11.37 -26.24
CA ALA A 721 -24.00 -12.32 -26.89
C ALA A 721 -22.87 -11.64 -27.69
N LEU A 722 -23.04 -10.38 -28.13
CA LEU A 722 -22.04 -9.62 -28.90
C LEU A 722 -21.03 -8.88 -28.01
N GLN A 723 -21.31 -8.73 -26.71
CA GLN A 723 -20.48 -7.94 -25.78
C GLN A 723 -19.48 -8.78 -24.98
N GLY A 724 -19.40 -10.10 -25.24
CA GLY A 724 -18.53 -11.01 -24.50
C GLY A 724 -18.89 -11.10 -23.02
N TYR A 725 -17.88 -11.30 -22.18
CA TYR A 725 -18.01 -11.36 -20.72
C TYR A 725 -18.54 -10.04 -20.15
N GLN A 726 -19.68 -10.13 -19.45
CA GLN A 726 -20.33 -9.03 -18.75
C GLN A 726 -20.36 -9.31 -17.25
N ARG A 727 -20.24 -8.25 -16.46
CA ARG A 727 -20.17 -8.37 -15.01
C ARG A 727 -21.53 -8.56 -14.38
N ILE A 728 -21.61 -9.47 -13.41
CA ILE A 728 -22.75 -9.66 -12.52
C ILE A 728 -22.26 -9.32 -11.10
N GLN A 729 -23.01 -8.48 -10.40
CA GLN A 729 -22.71 -8.12 -9.02
C GLN A 729 -23.95 -8.20 -8.14
N MET A 730 -23.74 -8.63 -6.90
CA MET A 730 -24.77 -8.66 -5.87
C MET A 730 -24.17 -8.31 -4.52
N LYS A 731 -24.74 -7.28 -3.90
CA LYS A 731 -24.53 -7.03 -2.48
C LYS A 731 -25.50 -7.90 -1.68
N PHE A 732 -25.02 -8.52 -0.60
CA PHE A 732 -25.84 -9.30 0.32
C PHE A 732 -25.33 -9.17 1.75
N THR A 733 -26.16 -9.51 2.72
CA THR A 733 -25.79 -9.48 4.14
C THR A 733 -25.95 -10.85 4.79
N THR A 734 -25.04 -11.20 5.68
CA THR A 734 -25.12 -12.40 6.52
C THR A 734 -25.98 -12.16 7.77
N ASP A 735 -26.40 -13.24 8.41
CA ASP A 735 -27.17 -13.22 9.65
C ASP A 735 -26.27 -13.23 10.90
N ASP A 736 -26.89 -13.31 12.08
CA ASP A 736 -26.23 -13.36 13.38
C ASP A 736 -25.38 -14.63 13.62
N LYS A 737 -25.53 -15.66 12.79
CA LYS A 737 -24.85 -16.95 12.96
C LYS A 737 -23.52 -17.05 12.22
N GLY A 738 -23.29 -16.23 11.19
CA GLY A 738 -21.94 -15.93 10.68
C GLY A 738 -21.03 -17.13 10.39
N LYS A 739 -21.60 -18.26 10.00
CA LYS A 739 -20.85 -19.43 9.54
C LYS A 739 -21.63 -20.04 8.39
N VAL A 740 -20.92 -20.32 7.30
CA VAL A 740 -21.46 -21.10 6.19
C VAL A 740 -21.64 -22.51 6.75
N SER A 741 -22.88 -22.86 7.09
CA SER A 741 -23.27 -24.25 7.29
C SER A 741 -23.43 -24.92 5.93
N GLU A 742 -23.51 -26.26 5.88
CA GLU A 742 -23.89 -27.07 4.70
C GLU A 742 -25.10 -26.53 3.89
N TYR A 743 -25.88 -25.64 4.48
CA TYR A 743 -27.09 -25.06 3.91
C TYR A 743 -27.00 -23.59 3.46
N GLN A 744 -25.86 -22.91 3.55
CA GLN A 744 -25.69 -21.56 2.96
C GLN A 744 -25.20 -21.69 1.52
N ARG A 745 -25.91 -21.07 0.57
CA ARG A 745 -25.61 -21.16 -0.88
C ARG A 745 -25.49 -19.78 -1.50
N LEU A 746 -24.30 -19.46 -2.03
CA LEU A 746 -24.03 -18.29 -2.87
C LEU A 746 -23.88 -18.76 -4.31
N GLY A 747 -24.59 -18.15 -5.26
CA GLY A 747 -24.52 -18.65 -6.63
C GLY A 747 -25.26 -17.83 -7.67
N LEU A 748 -25.44 -18.43 -8.84
CA LEU A 748 -26.08 -17.85 -10.01
C LEU A 748 -27.23 -18.74 -10.48
N LYS A 749 -28.34 -18.10 -10.89
CA LYS A 749 -29.44 -18.77 -11.60
C LYS A 749 -29.71 -18.09 -12.92
N THR A 750 -29.99 -18.90 -13.93
CA THR A 750 -30.45 -18.48 -15.25
C THR A 750 -31.97 -18.32 -15.20
N LEU A 751 -32.46 -17.14 -15.56
CA LEU A 751 -33.89 -16.82 -15.72
C LEU A 751 -34.36 -17.10 -17.14
N GLU A 752 -33.51 -16.78 -18.13
CA GLU A 752 -33.76 -16.99 -19.56
C GLU A 752 -32.46 -17.40 -20.25
N GLY A 753 -32.58 -18.23 -21.29
CA GLY A 753 -31.43 -18.81 -21.99
C GLY A 753 -30.90 -20.09 -21.34
N SER A 754 -29.88 -20.67 -21.95
CA SER A 754 -29.13 -21.79 -21.38
C SER A 754 -27.67 -21.65 -21.76
N ASP A 755 -26.79 -22.39 -21.06
CA ASP A 755 -25.37 -22.44 -21.36
C ASP A 755 -24.60 -21.14 -21.06
N ILE A 756 -24.20 -21.00 -19.79
CA ILE A 756 -23.55 -19.81 -19.26
C ILE A 756 -22.12 -20.15 -18.90
N LEU A 757 -21.18 -19.35 -19.40
CA LEU A 757 -19.79 -19.35 -18.99
C LEU A 757 -19.61 -18.29 -17.90
N ILE A 758 -18.83 -18.61 -16.87
CA ILE A 758 -18.44 -17.70 -15.81
C ILE A 758 -16.95 -17.73 -15.58
N ASP A 759 -16.41 -16.57 -15.23
CA ASP A 759 -15.01 -16.41 -14.90
C ASP A 759 -14.82 -15.33 -13.84
N ASP A 760 -13.67 -15.33 -13.16
CA ASP A 760 -13.27 -14.34 -12.17
C ASP A 760 -14.36 -14.10 -11.10
N ALA A 761 -14.84 -15.18 -10.50
CA ALA A 761 -15.75 -15.11 -9.37
C ALA A 761 -15.01 -14.60 -8.14
N MET A 762 -15.61 -13.67 -7.41
CA MET A 762 -14.97 -12.98 -6.30
C MET A 762 -16.00 -12.62 -5.22
N LEU A 763 -15.58 -12.75 -3.97
CA LEU A 763 -16.32 -12.29 -2.81
C LEU A 763 -15.47 -11.27 -2.04
N LEU A 764 -16.01 -10.07 -1.85
CA LEU A 764 -15.37 -8.98 -1.09
C LEU A 764 -16.14 -8.74 0.21
N GLU A 765 -15.42 -8.70 1.33
CA GLU A 765 -15.98 -8.22 2.59
C GLU A 765 -16.06 -6.69 2.57
N LEU A 766 -17.24 -6.13 2.81
CA LEU A 766 -17.41 -4.69 2.87
C LEU A 766 -17.22 -4.22 4.31
N ARG A 767 -18.28 -4.30 5.10
CA ARG A 767 -18.36 -3.78 6.47
C ARG A 767 -19.46 -4.50 7.24
N PRO A 768 -19.55 -4.32 8.58
CA PRO A 768 -20.77 -4.68 9.29
C PRO A 768 -22.00 -4.12 8.58
N ALA A 769 -23.02 -4.97 8.45
CA ALA A 769 -24.26 -4.62 7.79
C ALA A 769 -24.93 -3.45 8.52
N VAL A 770 -25.56 -2.57 7.76
CA VAL A 770 -26.47 -1.54 8.30
C VAL A 770 -27.85 -1.72 7.67
N ASN A 771 -28.87 -1.09 8.26
CA ASN A 771 -30.25 -1.25 7.78
C ASN A 771 -30.44 -0.82 6.32
N GLN A 772 -29.60 0.08 5.79
CA GLN A 772 -29.60 0.40 4.36
C GLN A 772 -29.27 -0.82 3.49
N ASP A 773 -28.33 -1.67 3.89
CA ASP A 773 -27.98 -2.89 3.14
C ASP A 773 -29.12 -3.90 3.12
N VAL A 774 -29.91 -3.95 4.21
CA VAL A 774 -31.13 -4.76 4.31
C VAL A 774 -32.16 -4.29 3.29
N PHE A 775 -32.38 -2.99 3.13
CA PHE A 775 -33.33 -2.46 2.15
C PHE A 775 -32.89 -2.67 0.70
N ASP A 776 -31.58 -2.68 0.43
CA ASP A 776 -31.07 -2.92 -0.92
C ASP A 776 -31.35 -4.35 -1.41
N THR A 777 -31.60 -5.29 -0.49
CA THR A 777 -32.02 -6.67 -0.79
C THR A 777 -33.51 -6.93 -0.53
N ALA A 778 -34.22 -5.94 0.01
CA ALA A 778 -35.65 -6.02 0.29
C ALA A 778 -36.47 -5.81 -0.98
N LYS A 779 -37.59 -6.53 -1.09
CA LYS A 779 -38.59 -6.32 -2.15
C LYS A 779 -39.84 -5.71 -1.54
N ILE A 780 -40.13 -4.47 -1.91
CA ILE A 780 -41.33 -3.76 -1.49
C ILE A 780 -42.12 -3.38 -2.74
N VAL A 781 -43.35 -3.87 -2.86
CA VAL A 781 -44.19 -3.65 -4.05
C VAL A 781 -45.63 -3.40 -3.65
N MET A 782 -46.30 -2.51 -4.38
CA MET A 782 -47.76 -2.38 -4.28
C MET A 782 -48.41 -3.48 -5.12
N ASN A 783 -49.28 -4.28 -4.50
CA ASN A 783 -50.03 -5.32 -5.20
C ASN A 783 -51.28 -4.72 -5.90
N GLN A 784 -51.94 -5.51 -6.74
CA GLN A 784 -53.13 -5.09 -7.50
C GLN A 784 -54.32 -4.68 -6.61
N ASN A 785 -54.32 -5.08 -5.34
CA ASN A 785 -55.35 -4.72 -4.38
C ASN A 785 -55.05 -3.39 -3.65
N GLY A 786 -53.90 -2.75 -3.94
CA GLY A 786 -53.46 -1.52 -3.29
C GLY A 786 -52.76 -1.73 -1.95
N ASN A 787 -52.52 -2.97 -1.51
CA ASN A 787 -51.69 -3.23 -0.32
C ASN A 787 -50.21 -3.11 -0.68
N ILE A 788 -49.38 -2.71 0.28
CA ILE A 788 -47.93 -2.67 0.12
C ILE A 788 -47.37 -3.98 0.69
N PHE A 789 -46.98 -4.89 -0.19
CA PHE A 789 -46.29 -6.12 0.18
C PHE A 789 -44.80 -5.82 0.40
N TYR A 790 -44.25 -6.35 1.48
CA TYR A 790 -42.82 -6.29 1.76
C TYR A 790 -42.24 -7.68 1.98
N TYR A 791 -41.00 -7.84 1.58
CA TYR A 791 -40.17 -9.02 1.74
C TYR A 791 -38.78 -8.56 2.14
N ILE A 792 -38.39 -8.89 3.36
CA ILE A 792 -37.13 -8.44 3.96
C ILE A 792 -36.37 -9.70 4.38
N PRO A 793 -35.28 -10.04 3.69
CA PRO A 793 -34.66 -11.35 3.82
C PRO A 793 -33.71 -11.49 5.02
N THR A 794 -33.29 -10.38 5.63
CA THR A 794 -32.23 -10.33 6.64
C THR A 794 -32.63 -9.49 7.85
N ASP A 795 -31.79 -9.52 8.89
CA ASP A 795 -32.09 -8.93 10.19
C ASP A 795 -31.85 -7.42 10.17
N PHE A 796 -32.73 -6.66 10.80
CA PHE A 796 -32.49 -5.25 11.11
C PHE A 796 -31.50 -5.14 12.26
N MET A 797 -30.47 -4.32 12.06
CA MET A 797 -29.39 -4.06 13.01
C MET A 797 -29.84 -3.10 14.13
N GLU A 798 -30.80 -2.23 13.80
CA GLU A 798 -31.37 -1.21 14.68
C GLU A 798 -32.84 -0.95 14.32
N ASP A 799 -33.60 -0.37 15.26
CA ASP A 799 -34.97 0.08 15.00
C ASP A 799 -34.99 1.11 13.87
N THR A 800 -35.82 0.88 12.85
CA THR A 800 -35.89 1.73 11.66
C THR A 800 -37.30 2.17 11.36
N THR A 801 -37.48 3.48 11.17
CA THR A 801 -38.76 4.04 10.77
C THR A 801 -38.80 4.28 9.27
N ILE A 802 -39.80 3.70 8.62
CA ILE A 802 -40.10 3.82 7.20
C ILE A 802 -41.28 4.77 7.04
N GLU A 803 -41.08 5.85 6.28
CA GLU A 803 -42.08 6.89 6.06
C GLU A 803 -42.68 6.76 4.66
N LEU A 804 -44.01 6.83 4.56
CA LEU A 804 -44.71 6.84 3.28
C LEU A 804 -45.05 8.27 2.87
N PHE A 805 -44.66 8.65 1.66
CA PHE A 805 -45.02 9.88 0.99
C PHE A 805 -45.96 9.57 -0.17
N MET A 806 -46.93 10.45 -0.40
CA MET A 806 -47.83 10.41 -1.55
C MET A 806 -47.80 11.78 -2.23
N ASN A 807 -47.44 11.80 -3.51
CA ASN A 807 -47.29 13.03 -4.32
C ASN A 807 -46.41 14.09 -3.63
N GLY A 808 -45.31 13.65 -3.00
CA GLY A 808 -44.36 14.53 -2.29
C GLY A 808 -44.74 14.90 -0.85
N HIS A 809 -45.91 14.49 -0.35
CA HIS A 809 -46.35 14.78 1.02
C HIS A 809 -46.30 13.56 1.93
N ARG A 810 -45.70 13.69 3.12
CA ARG A 810 -45.66 12.64 4.16
C ARG A 810 -47.08 12.28 4.62
N LYS A 811 -47.38 10.99 4.71
CA LYS A 811 -48.71 10.46 5.11
C LYS A 811 -48.67 9.70 6.42
N GLY A 812 -47.72 8.78 6.57
CA GLY A 812 -47.59 7.96 7.77
C GLY A 812 -46.24 7.28 7.84
N SER A 813 -46.03 6.48 8.88
CA SER A 813 -44.76 5.78 9.08
C SER A 813 -44.95 4.45 9.80
N GLN A 814 -44.06 3.50 9.55
CA GLN A 814 -44.00 2.20 10.22
C GLN A 814 -42.60 1.94 10.75
N THR A 815 -42.49 1.46 11.99
CA THR A 815 -41.20 1.15 12.61
C THR A 815 -40.94 -0.35 12.58
N MET A 816 -39.90 -0.75 11.87
CA MET A 816 -39.32 -2.09 11.95
C MET A 816 -38.38 -2.15 13.16
N ARG A 817 -38.55 -3.15 14.02
CA ARG A 817 -37.68 -3.33 15.19
C ARG A 817 -36.39 -4.04 14.80
N LYS A 818 -35.32 -3.79 15.56
CA LYS A 818 -34.11 -4.60 15.54
C LYS A 818 -34.45 -6.09 15.70
N GLY A 819 -33.83 -6.93 14.87
CA GLY A 819 -34.06 -8.38 14.87
C GLY A 819 -34.54 -8.90 13.51
N PRO A 820 -35.17 -10.08 13.48
CA PRO A 820 -35.39 -10.79 12.23
C PRO A 820 -36.27 -10.04 11.25
N GLY A 821 -35.85 -10.05 9.99
CA GLY A 821 -36.68 -9.63 8.86
C GLY A 821 -37.89 -10.54 8.67
N GLY A 822 -38.70 -10.25 7.66
CA GLY A 822 -39.87 -11.06 7.35
C GLY A 822 -40.60 -10.60 6.11
N SER A 823 -41.68 -11.29 5.79
CA SER A 823 -42.62 -10.89 4.76
C SER A 823 -43.98 -10.57 5.36
N GLY A 824 -44.71 -9.68 4.69
CA GLY A 824 -46.03 -9.26 5.15
C GLY A 824 -46.64 -8.24 4.21
N GLU A 825 -47.82 -7.76 4.60
CA GLU A 825 -48.52 -6.71 3.88
C GLU A 825 -48.88 -5.58 4.83
N TRP A 826 -48.59 -4.35 4.42
CA TRP A 826 -49.16 -3.16 5.02
C TRP A 826 -50.41 -2.74 4.25
N TYR A 827 -51.52 -2.72 4.98
CA TYR A 827 -52.76 -2.14 4.48
C TYR A 827 -52.61 -0.61 4.36
N PRO A 828 -53.28 0.04 3.38
CA PRO A 828 -53.21 1.50 3.20
C PRO A 828 -53.46 2.29 4.50
N THR A 829 -54.40 1.81 5.31
CA THR A 829 -54.78 2.43 6.59
C THR A 829 -53.64 2.47 7.61
N ALA A 830 -52.66 1.57 7.52
CA ALA A 830 -51.48 1.56 8.39
C ALA A 830 -50.59 2.81 8.20
N PHE A 831 -50.67 3.45 7.03
CA PHE A 831 -49.99 4.72 6.75
C PHE A 831 -50.94 5.92 6.72
N GLY A 832 -52.18 5.75 7.20
CA GLY A 832 -53.19 6.81 7.21
C GLY A 832 -53.71 7.21 5.82
N ILE A 833 -53.66 6.30 4.84
CA ILE A 833 -54.20 6.50 3.49
C ILE A 833 -55.33 5.51 3.16
N THR A 834 -56.11 5.80 2.13
CA THR A 834 -57.26 4.96 1.72
C THR A 834 -56.92 4.04 0.55
N TYR A 835 -57.73 2.99 0.35
CA TYR A 835 -57.65 2.15 -0.85
C TYR A 835 -57.88 2.93 -2.15
N THR A 836 -58.70 3.99 -2.11
CA THR A 836 -58.91 4.87 -3.27
C THR A 836 -57.63 5.60 -3.64
N ASP A 837 -56.82 5.98 -2.65
CA ASP A 837 -55.52 6.62 -2.90
C ASP A 837 -54.55 5.63 -3.56
N THR A 838 -54.44 4.41 -3.04
CA THR A 838 -53.50 3.39 -3.53
C THR A 838 -53.92 2.78 -4.87
N LEU A 839 -55.20 2.79 -5.22
CA LEU A 839 -55.72 2.29 -6.50
C LEU A 839 -55.80 3.38 -7.58
N ASN A 840 -55.41 4.62 -7.28
CA ASN A 840 -55.38 5.70 -8.25
C ASN A 840 -53.99 5.73 -8.95
N PRO A 841 -53.89 5.35 -10.24
CA PRO A 841 -52.61 5.30 -10.96
C PRO A 841 -51.95 6.68 -11.14
N SER A 842 -52.68 7.78 -10.93
CA SER A 842 -52.12 9.13 -10.95
C SER A 842 -51.34 9.47 -9.67
N ASN A 843 -51.53 8.71 -8.58
CA ASN A 843 -50.79 8.90 -7.35
C ASN A 843 -49.41 8.24 -7.43
N LYS A 844 -48.38 8.96 -7.02
CA LYS A 844 -47.02 8.46 -6.83
C LYS A 844 -46.72 8.30 -5.35
N PHE A 845 -46.19 7.14 -4.99
CA PHE A 845 -45.80 6.82 -3.62
C PHE A 845 -44.28 6.70 -3.54
N GLU A 846 -43.71 7.24 -2.47
CA GLU A 846 -42.29 7.08 -2.13
C GLU A 846 -42.19 6.59 -0.69
N MET A 847 -41.44 5.53 -0.45
CA MET A 847 -41.09 5.13 0.91
C MET A 847 -39.68 5.61 1.21
N LYS A 848 -39.50 6.27 2.36
CA LYS A 848 -38.24 6.89 2.76
C LYS A 848 -37.78 6.38 4.12
N VAL A 849 -36.46 6.22 4.25
CA VAL A 849 -35.78 5.94 5.53
C VAL A 849 -34.69 6.98 5.68
N ASN A 850 -34.68 7.70 6.80
CA ASN A 850 -33.73 8.80 7.06
C ASN A 850 -33.65 9.80 5.89
N GLY A 851 -34.78 10.10 5.25
CA GLY A 851 -34.88 11.01 4.11
C GLY A 851 -34.47 10.44 2.74
N LYS A 852 -33.86 9.24 2.68
CA LYS A 852 -33.50 8.57 1.42
C LYS A 852 -34.67 7.71 0.92
N THR A 853 -35.06 7.88 -0.34
CA THR A 853 -36.09 7.03 -0.98
C THR A 853 -35.54 5.62 -1.15
N ILE A 854 -36.21 4.63 -0.53
CA ILE A 854 -35.87 3.21 -0.65
C ILE A 854 -36.64 2.52 -1.79
N VAL A 855 -37.87 2.96 -2.06
CA VAL A 855 -38.67 2.47 -3.19
C VAL A 855 -39.70 3.51 -3.59
N SER A 856 -40.04 3.52 -4.88
CA SER A 856 -41.15 4.29 -5.42
C SER A 856 -42.06 3.41 -6.28
N PHE A 857 -43.36 3.61 -6.18
CA PHE A 857 -44.35 2.92 -7.00
C PHE A 857 -45.53 3.86 -7.30
N ASN A 858 -46.19 3.63 -8.45
CA ASN A 858 -47.46 4.30 -8.75
C ASN A 858 -48.61 3.57 -8.05
N GLY A 859 -49.75 4.23 -7.92
CA GLY A 859 -50.98 3.56 -7.51
C GLY A 859 -51.30 2.38 -8.44
N ALA A 860 -51.79 1.30 -7.86
CA ALA A 860 -52.10 0.08 -8.58
C ALA A 860 -53.25 0.30 -9.57
N LEU A 861 -53.03 -0.09 -10.83
CA LEU A 861 -54.10 -0.18 -11.82
C LEU A 861 -54.90 -1.45 -11.51
N LYS A 862 -56.21 -1.30 -11.31
CA LYS A 862 -57.09 -2.44 -11.13
C LYS A 862 -57.49 -3.07 -12.46
#